data_AF-A0A1C4W8T8-F1
#
_entry.id   AF-A0A1C4W8T8-F1
#
_cell.length_a   1.000
_cell.length_b   1.000
_cell.length_c   1.000
_cell.angle_alpha   90.00
_cell.angle_beta   90.00
_cell.angle_gamma   90.00
#
_symmetry.space_group_name_H-M   'P 1'
#
loop_
_entity.id
_entity.type
_entity.pdbx_description
1 polymer ?
#
loop_
_entity_poly.entity_id
_entity_poly.type
_entity_poly.pdbx_seq_one_letter_code
_entity_poly.pdbx_strand_id
1 'polypeptide(L)'
;MAERVLELRVHGVSNTPPDQILGLPTDPTGGGPPPRLVSGGDVTGFYRASDSAADDPVVVEAYSWGQLTSGARTARDVERALWTLLLPFTLANVALYARPGIPPDPDTERWGSRSGIAAWLIRLFCLSLTGTLVLAAAGVGVDLIAWQCIDQECLRQLPGSWEFLGRGWWRTDAHALAAGLLVPLSMLLLLGVVAWRTYQYEAEMPADPRPPLADDGEQPAAAGPGLANPLQDPTFWSGEGQLRRAAVLHLCVGAALAAAVPVGAVLVMDPARGVRAVIAAPTVTALVVVVAIAMVAVGRPWLTRRSGATPLGRWSLAVGVLTGLALAGTFTLLLLPDGPAGTPLAQWRPPAGCVRDPGLAGCLTDHSLPGYDGLVAWLATYQVLLLIAIGTVARSGRRALLLPGAVGVLLPLGMAWRDGWLPGLPTAPDGLLIWMLAAPAIAIASIGLLLPRTGSNDDQQPLGTYTDVAWGGRGAAVIAGFGWMMAIAYCAGLLYWIADRLDGPASPSGFSPIAPPLPVIWAGLAFTVATAALLGTLIRAAMIFGGLRRAEYTRLTAGRRDLSAHDLRRCRDVSTFRALHRLVGEHAVRLIGYYAAVAAVLVAFSCVAALTRTRPAPAGASGWAGLVRAAADLGDTMLGWLPLVVAGLGLLVYRNDTVRRSVGVLWDIGTFWPRAAHPLAPPSYAERAVPELQTRVAGILALSEQDPRRMDGVILSGHSQGTVICAATLLQLPARWRRRIWFLSYGCQLTRLYGRVFPAYFGPDRLRVLADNLTWPSGHVAWTNFWRDTDPLGWRVSAGERDVPVTDPEALHPSGGEVADPPIRNHSGYPDALEFHRERAVVARLLRRGVPSPRVG
;
A
#
# COMPACT_ATOMS: atom_id res chain seq x y z
N MET A 1 -19.28 -2.54 -46.65
CA MET A 1 -19.53 -1.65 -45.49
C MET A 1 -18.34 -0.71 -45.34
N ALA A 2 -18.55 0.54 -44.93
CA ALA A 2 -17.45 1.48 -44.73
C ALA A 2 -16.56 1.00 -43.57
N GLU A 3 -15.23 1.09 -43.72
CA GLU A 3 -14.29 0.73 -42.67
C GLU A 3 -14.40 1.70 -41.49
N ARG A 4 -14.62 1.18 -40.28
CA ARG A 4 -14.88 1.96 -39.06
C ARG A 4 -13.84 1.72 -37.99
N VAL A 5 -13.47 2.79 -37.29
CA VAL A 5 -12.49 2.75 -36.20
C VAL A 5 -13.13 3.23 -34.91
N LEU A 6 -12.88 2.54 -33.80
CA LEU A 6 -13.28 2.99 -32.47
C LEU A 6 -12.11 3.68 -31.77
N GLU A 7 -12.26 4.94 -31.36
CA GLU A 7 -11.43 5.58 -30.35
C GLU A 7 -12.00 5.30 -28.95
N LEU A 8 -11.34 4.42 -28.19
CA LEU A 8 -11.71 4.10 -26.82
C LEU A 8 -10.83 4.90 -25.84
N ARG A 9 -11.42 5.89 -25.18
CA ARG A 9 -10.75 6.78 -24.22
C ARG A 9 -10.88 6.24 -22.79
N VAL A 10 -9.74 6.07 -22.14
CA VAL A 10 -9.61 5.66 -20.73
C VAL A 10 -9.00 6.81 -19.96
N HIS A 11 -9.80 7.39 -19.05
CA HIS A 11 -9.38 8.51 -18.22
C HIS A 11 -8.43 8.08 -17.09
N GLY A 12 -7.77 9.07 -16.50
CA GLY A 12 -6.85 8.90 -15.38
C GLY A 12 -7.54 8.85 -14.01
N VAL A 13 -6.82 9.26 -12.98
CA VAL A 13 -7.35 9.41 -11.62
C VAL A 13 -8.34 10.57 -11.54
N SER A 14 -9.26 10.57 -10.56
CA SER A 14 -10.25 11.64 -10.23
C SER A 14 -11.70 11.43 -10.68
N ASN A 15 -12.08 10.24 -11.17
CA ASN A 15 -13.45 9.95 -11.62
C ASN A 15 -13.98 11.01 -12.61
N THR A 16 -13.23 11.25 -13.68
CA THR A 16 -13.68 12.14 -14.75
C THR A 16 -14.99 11.59 -15.33
N PRO A 17 -16.09 12.37 -15.32
CA PRO A 17 -17.37 11.87 -15.80
C PRO A 17 -17.35 11.67 -17.33
N PRO A 18 -18.19 10.77 -17.88
CA PRO A 18 -18.07 10.36 -19.28
C PRO A 18 -18.22 11.49 -20.29
N ASP A 19 -19.04 12.50 -20.00
CA ASP A 19 -19.23 13.72 -20.79
C ASP A 19 -17.92 14.50 -20.96
N GLN A 20 -17.15 14.66 -19.88
CA GLN A 20 -15.84 15.33 -19.93
C GLN A 20 -14.79 14.51 -20.71
N ILE A 21 -14.83 13.17 -20.61
CA ILE A 21 -13.92 12.29 -21.37
C ILE A 21 -14.22 12.37 -22.88
N LEU A 22 -15.51 12.44 -23.22
CA LEU A 22 -15.98 12.59 -24.59
C LEU A 22 -15.75 14.01 -25.14
N GLY A 23 -15.58 15.00 -24.26
CA GLY A 23 -15.46 16.41 -24.63
C GLY A 23 -16.81 17.05 -24.98
N LEU A 24 -17.90 16.57 -24.38
CA LEU A 24 -19.22 17.13 -24.60
C LEU A 24 -19.34 18.51 -23.94
N PRO A 25 -19.96 19.50 -24.60
CA PRO A 25 -20.18 20.81 -24.01
C PRO A 25 -21.12 20.68 -22.80
N THR A 26 -20.63 21.09 -21.64
CA THR A 26 -21.47 21.29 -20.45
C THR A 26 -22.21 22.61 -20.59
N ASP A 27 -23.54 22.56 -20.77
CA ASP A 27 -24.38 23.75 -20.63
C ASP A 27 -24.18 24.35 -19.22
N PRO A 28 -24.03 25.68 -19.05
CA PRO A 28 -23.96 26.33 -17.73
C PRO A 28 -25.15 26.04 -16.81
N THR A 29 -26.28 25.54 -17.33
CA THR A 29 -27.44 25.06 -16.56
C THR A 29 -27.41 23.55 -16.25
N GLY A 30 -26.41 22.81 -16.75
CA GLY A 30 -26.26 21.36 -16.56
C GLY A 30 -27.09 20.48 -17.51
N GLY A 31 -27.70 21.06 -18.55
CA GLY A 31 -28.69 20.41 -19.42
C GLY A 31 -28.20 19.88 -20.78
N GLY A 32 -26.91 19.62 -20.96
CA GLY A 32 -26.43 18.96 -22.19
C GLY A 32 -27.00 17.54 -22.32
N PRO A 33 -27.19 16.99 -23.55
CA PRO A 33 -27.70 15.63 -23.71
C PRO A 33 -26.76 14.65 -23.01
N PRO A 34 -27.26 13.84 -22.06
CA PRO A 34 -26.40 12.98 -21.27
C PRO A 34 -25.72 11.95 -22.18
N PRO A 35 -24.48 11.54 -21.86
CA PRO A 35 -23.83 10.48 -22.62
C PRO A 35 -24.62 9.17 -22.50
N ARG A 36 -24.75 8.44 -23.62
CA ARG A 36 -25.50 7.19 -23.68
C ARG A 36 -24.62 6.02 -23.26
N LEU A 37 -25.07 5.22 -22.30
CA LEU A 37 -24.44 3.95 -21.95
C LEU A 37 -24.62 2.94 -23.09
N VAL A 38 -23.52 2.35 -23.55
CA VAL A 38 -23.48 1.40 -24.67
C VAL A 38 -23.20 -0.03 -24.20
N SER A 39 -22.44 -0.19 -23.12
CA SER A 39 -22.08 -1.48 -22.52
C SER A 39 -21.63 -1.29 -21.08
N GLY A 40 -21.81 -2.29 -20.22
CA GLY A 40 -21.48 -2.22 -18.79
C GLY A 40 -22.71 -1.89 -17.93
N GLY A 41 -22.48 -1.34 -16.73
CA GLY A 41 -23.52 -0.98 -15.76
C GLY A 41 -23.23 0.33 -15.04
N ASP A 42 -23.93 0.55 -13.92
CA ASP A 42 -23.92 1.85 -13.20
C ASP A 42 -22.58 2.19 -12.53
N VAL A 43 -21.75 1.17 -12.27
CA VAL A 43 -20.43 1.33 -11.63
C VAL A 43 -19.31 1.49 -12.66
N THR A 44 -19.40 0.76 -13.77
CA THR A 44 -18.38 0.74 -14.81
C THR A 44 -19.08 0.64 -16.15
N GLY A 45 -18.75 1.52 -17.08
CA GLY A 45 -19.52 1.63 -18.31
C GLY A 45 -18.76 2.24 -19.47
N PHE A 46 -19.18 1.84 -20.67
CA PHE A 46 -18.75 2.39 -21.94
C PHE A 46 -19.81 3.35 -22.45
N TYR A 47 -19.45 4.60 -22.64
CA TYR A 47 -20.38 5.68 -22.99
C TYR A 47 -20.03 6.29 -24.34
N ARG A 48 -21.05 6.75 -25.07
CA ARG A 48 -20.90 7.53 -26.31
C ARG A 48 -21.67 8.84 -26.22
N ALA A 49 -21.30 9.79 -27.07
CA ALA A 49 -22.09 10.99 -27.30
C ALA A 49 -23.49 10.62 -27.82
N SER A 50 -24.53 11.31 -27.35
CA SER A 50 -25.92 11.00 -27.72
C SER A 50 -26.27 11.33 -29.17
N ASP A 51 -25.51 12.24 -29.78
CA ASP A 51 -25.59 12.66 -31.18
C ASP A 51 -24.66 11.85 -32.11
N SER A 52 -23.92 10.87 -31.59
CA SER A 52 -23.02 10.05 -32.42
C SER A 52 -23.79 9.29 -33.51
N ALA A 53 -23.38 9.49 -34.77
CA ALA A 53 -24.06 8.86 -35.90
C ALA A 53 -23.64 7.40 -36.05
N ALA A 54 -24.58 6.55 -36.47
CA ALA A 54 -24.31 5.13 -36.67
C ALA A 54 -23.24 4.88 -37.74
N ASP A 55 -23.08 5.80 -38.70
CA ASP A 55 -22.16 5.68 -39.84
C ASP A 55 -20.87 6.48 -39.67
N ASP A 56 -20.61 7.02 -38.47
CA ASP A 56 -19.37 7.76 -38.22
C ASP A 56 -18.15 6.88 -38.46
N PRO A 57 -17.16 7.37 -39.22
CA PRO A 57 -16.01 6.55 -39.60
C PRO A 57 -15.00 6.46 -38.45
N VAL A 58 -15.02 7.40 -37.49
CA VAL A 58 -14.40 7.26 -36.16
C VAL A 58 -15.49 7.37 -35.10
N VAL A 59 -15.76 6.29 -34.39
CA VAL A 59 -16.65 6.28 -33.23
C VAL A 59 -15.81 6.58 -31.99
N VAL A 60 -16.27 7.42 -31.07
CA VAL A 60 -15.57 7.69 -29.80
C VAL A 60 -16.36 7.11 -28.64
N GLU A 61 -15.71 6.26 -27.84
CA GLU A 61 -16.23 5.73 -26.57
C GLU A 61 -15.39 6.22 -25.40
N ALA A 62 -16.04 6.55 -24.29
CA ALA A 62 -15.39 6.78 -23.01
C ALA A 62 -15.64 5.57 -22.09
N TYR A 63 -14.57 4.99 -21.56
CA TYR A 63 -14.67 4.00 -20.50
C TYR A 63 -14.57 4.69 -19.14
N SER A 64 -15.67 4.65 -18.38
CA SER A 64 -15.75 5.20 -17.04
C SER A 64 -15.63 4.10 -16.00
N TRP A 65 -14.59 4.19 -15.19
CA TRP A 65 -14.31 3.29 -14.07
C TRP A 65 -14.24 4.01 -12.71
N GLY A 66 -14.35 5.34 -12.69
CA GLY A 66 -14.04 6.13 -11.50
C GLY A 66 -15.00 5.94 -10.32
N GLN A 67 -16.17 5.31 -10.55
CA GLN A 67 -17.08 4.91 -9.48
C GLN A 67 -16.50 3.79 -8.60
N LEU A 68 -15.49 3.05 -9.10
CA LEU A 68 -14.74 2.06 -8.31
C LEU A 68 -13.87 2.70 -7.23
N THR A 69 -13.49 3.98 -7.37
CA THR A 69 -12.57 4.64 -6.45
C THR A 69 -13.10 5.93 -5.83
N SER A 70 -13.72 6.84 -6.60
CA SER A 70 -14.01 8.22 -6.15
C SER A 70 -15.37 8.81 -6.53
N GLY A 71 -16.29 8.05 -7.16
CA GLY A 71 -17.41 8.64 -7.92
C GLY A 71 -18.85 8.68 -7.40
N ALA A 72 -19.27 7.90 -6.40
CA ALA A 72 -20.71 7.83 -6.05
C ALA A 72 -20.98 8.56 -4.73
N ARG A 73 -21.76 9.65 -4.76
CA ARG A 73 -22.49 10.16 -3.58
C ARG A 73 -23.54 9.11 -3.19
N THR A 74 -23.16 8.15 -2.38
CA THR A 74 -24.11 7.24 -1.72
C THR A 74 -23.63 6.96 -0.31
N ALA A 75 -24.48 6.39 0.54
CA ALA A 75 -24.20 6.03 1.95
C ALA A 75 -22.91 5.19 2.20
N ARG A 76 -22.17 4.83 1.15
CA ARG A 76 -20.84 4.17 1.16
C ARG A 76 -19.66 5.11 1.42
N ASP A 77 -19.85 6.42 1.58
CA ASP A 77 -18.72 7.33 1.84
C ASP A 77 -18.13 7.21 3.26
N VAL A 78 -18.90 6.71 4.24
CA VAL A 78 -18.40 6.35 5.57
C VAL A 78 -17.44 5.16 5.49
N GLU A 79 -17.72 4.19 4.61
CA GLU A 79 -16.87 3.03 4.32
C GLU A 79 -15.50 3.45 3.74
N ARG A 80 -15.46 4.57 3.02
CA ARG A 80 -14.24 5.12 2.40
C ARG A 80 -13.41 5.99 3.34
N ALA A 81 -14.01 6.66 4.32
CA ALA A 81 -13.23 7.28 5.40
C ALA A 81 -12.43 6.21 6.18
N LEU A 82 -13.04 5.05 6.43
CA LEU A 82 -12.39 3.87 7.02
C LEU A 82 -11.25 3.31 6.14
N TRP A 83 -11.27 3.51 4.83
CA TRP A 83 -10.20 3.05 3.93
C TRP A 83 -8.86 3.76 4.14
N THR A 84 -8.86 4.98 4.68
CA THR A 84 -7.60 5.64 5.09
C THR A 84 -6.87 4.83 6.16
N LEU A 85 -7.59 4.14 7.05
CA LEU A 85 -7.02 3.21 8.04
C LEU A 85 -6.42 1.97 7.39
N LEU A 86 -6.79 1.65 6.14
CA LEU A 86 -6.26 0.51 5.38
C LEU A 86 -5.01 0.85 4.58
N LEU A 87 -4.67 2.13 4.44
CA LEU A 87 -3.51 2.59 3.67
C LEU A 87 -2.17 1.92 4.07
N PRO A 88 -1.89 1.62 5.36
CA PRO A 88 -0.71 0.85 5.74
C PRO A 88 -0.62 -0.51 5.05
N PHE A 89 -1.76 -1.21 4.96
CA PHE A 89 -1.87 -2.52 4.32
C PHE A 89 -1.80 -2.40 2.79
N THR A 90 -2.36 -1.33 2.21
CA THR A 90 -2.20 -1.01 0.79
C THR A 90 -0.72 -0.85 0.44
N LEU A 91 0.03 -0.04 1.19
CA LEU A 91 1.45 0.20 0.93
C LEU A 91 2.27 -1.09 1.10
N ALA A 92 1.99 -1.88 2.14
CA ALA A 92 2.64 -3.19 2.32
C ALA A 92 2.34 -4.15 1.15
N ASN A 93 1.12 -4.13 0.61
CA ASN A 93 0.76 -4.91 -0.58
C ASN A 93 1.48 -4.42 -1.84
N VAL A 94 1.50 -3.11 -2.07
CA VAL A 94 2.19 -2.47 -3.22
C VAL A 94 3.69 -2.75 -3.20
N ALA A 95 4.32 -2.82 -2.02
CA ALA A 95 5.73 -3.17 -1.88
C ALA A 95 6.09 -4.51 -2.54
N LEU A 96 5.16 -5.48 -2.58
CA LEU A 96 5.32 -6.76 -3.27
C LEU A 96 5.61 -6.56 -4.77
N TYR A 97 4.96 -5.58 -5.40
CA TYR A 97 5.09 -5.28 -6.82
C TYR A 97 6.29 -4.38 -7.13
N ALA A 98 6.76 -3.62 -6.16
CA ALA A 98 7.95 -2.76 -6.31
C ALA A 98 9.28 -3.52 -6.28
N ARG A 99 9.25 -4.86 -6.23
CA ARG A 99 10.44 -5.70 -6.26
C ARG A 99 11.08 -5.73 -7.66
N PRO A 100 12.42 -5.64 -7.75
CA PRO A 100 13.12 -5.88 -9.01
C PRO A 100 13.29 -7.38 -9.29
N GLY A 101 13.44 -7.72 -10.58
CA GLY A 101 13.80 -9.07 -11.01
C GLY A 101 12.68 -10.11 -10.90
N ILE A 102 11.41 -9.68 -10.92
CA ILE A 102 10.28 -10.60 -11.04
C ILE A 102 10.35 -11.25 -12.44
N PRO A 103 10.38 -12.59 -12.53
CA PRO A 103 10.41 -13.26 -13.82
C PRO A 103 9.10 -13.05 -14.57
N PRO A 104 9.12 -13.02 -15.92
CA PRO A 104 7.92 -12.92 -16.72
C PRO A 104 6.89 -14.02 -16.47
N ASP A 105 7.37 -15.26 -16.36
CA ASP A 105 6.55 -16.41 -16.05
C ASP A 105 6.58 -16.66 -14.53
N PRO A 106 5.45 -16.53 -13.82
CA PRO A 106 5.38 -16.75 -12.38
C PRO A 106 5.79 -18.18 -11.97
N ASP A 107 5.64 -19.18 -12.84
CA ASP A 107 6.01 -20.57 -12.54
C ASP A 107 7.52 -20.79 -12.52
N THR A 108 8.29 -19.85 -13.08
CA THR A 108 9.76 -19.87 -13.02
C THR A 108 10.32 -19.19 -11.78
N GLU A 109 9.48 -18.50 -10.97
CA GLU A 109 9.92 -17.84 -9.74
C GLU A 109 10.29 -18.87 -8.66
N ARG A 110 11.59 -19.08 -8.47
CA ARG A 110 12.11 -19.94 -7.40
C ARG A 110 12.22 -19.16 -6.09
N TRP A 111 11.90 -19.81 -4.96
CA TRP A 111 12.07 -19.22 -3.63
C TRP A 111 13.49 -18.67 -3.40
N GLY A 112 14.53 -19.42 -3.79
CA GLY A 112 15.93 -19.00 -3.61
C GLY A 112 16.43 -17.89 -4.53
N SER A 113 15.58 -17.35 -5.42
CA SER A 113 15.91 -16.20 -6.28
C SER A 113 15.84 -14.88 -5.49
N ARG A 114 16.41 -13.80 -6.05
CA ARG A 114 16.30 -12.45 -5.46
C ARG A 114 14.85 -12.03 -5.26
N SER A 115 14.00 -12.20 -6.28
CA SER A 115 12.58 -11.85 -6.20
C SER A 115 11.84 -12.76 -5.22
N GLY A 116 12.07 -14.08 -5.26
CA GLY A 116 11.40 -15.05 -4.39
C GLY A 116 11.66 -14.81 -2.89
N ILE A 117 12.91 -14.57 -2.49
CA ILE A 117 13.25 -14.24 -1.10
C ILE A 117 12.61 -12.91 -0.69
N ALA A 118 12.72 -11.87 -1.53
CA ALA A 118 12.10 -10.59 -1.22
C ALA A 118 10.57 -10.70 -1.13
N ALA A 119 9.92 -11.56 -1.94
CA ALA A 119 8.50 -11.84 -1.83
C ALA A 119 8.12 -12.49 -0.50
N TRP A 120 8.91 -13.48 -0.07
CA TRP A 120 8.72 -14.13 1.22
C TRP A 120 8.91 -13.15 2.39
N LEU A 121 9.96 -12.35 2.37
CA LEU A 121 10.21 -11.32 3.40
C LEU A 121 9.09 -10.28 3.48
N ILE A 122 8.57 -9.80 2.33
CA ILE A 122 7.46 -8.85 2.30
C ILE A 122 6.18 -9.47 2.86
N ARG A 123 5.91 -10.75 2.57
CA ARG A 123 4.74 -11.45 3.13
C ARG A 123 4.88 -11.70 4.63
N LEU A 124 6.09 -12.04 5.11
CA LEU A 124 6.38 -12.09 6.55
C LEU A 124 6.18 -10.72 7.21
N PHE A 125 6.64 -9.66 6.56
CA PHE A 125 6.40 -8.30 7.02
C PHE A 125 4.90 -7.97 7.07
N CYS A 126 4.13 -8.32 6.04
CA CYS A 126 2.67 -8.18 6.02
C CYS A 126 1.99 -8.96 7.16
N LEU A 127 2.43 -10.19 7.43
CA LEU A 127 1.94 -11.00 8.53
C LEU A 127 2.25 -10.35 9.89
N SER A 128 3.47 -9.83 10.06
CA SER A 128 3.87 -9.10 11.26
C SER A 128 3.08 -7.80 11.46
N LEU A 129 2.66 -7.13 10.38
CA LEU A 129 1.85 -5.91 10.41
C LEU A 129 0.43 -6.20 10.92
N THR A 130 -0.13 -7.36 10.57
CA THR A 130 -1.34 -7.88 11.23
C THR A 130 -1.10 -8.10 12.72
N GLY A 131 0.08 -8.64 13.08
CA GLY A 131 0.52 -8.74 14.47
C GLY A 131 0.54 -7.40 15.20
N THR A 132 1.03 -6.32 14.58
CA THR A 132 1.03 -4.96 15.18
C THR A 132 -0.38 -4.50 15.52
N LEU A 133 -1.33 -4.67 14.59
CA LEU A 133 -2.73 -4.30 14.83
C LEU A 133 -3.34 -5.12 15.97
N VAL A 134 -3.07 -6.43 15.98
CA VAL A 134 -3.55 -7.35 17.02
C VAL A 134 -2.95 -7.03 18.37
N LEU A 135 -1.65 -6.76 18.45
CA LEU A 135 -1.01 -6.37 19.70
C LEU A 135 -1.58 -5.05 20.19
N ALA A 136 -1.81 -4.06 19.33
CA ALA A 136 -2.46 -2.81 19.74
C ALA A 136 -3.86 -3.06 20.33
N ALA A 137 -4.68 -3.90 19.68
CA ALA A 137 -6.00 -4.26 20.19
C ALA A 137 -5.94 -5.10 21.49
N ALA A 138 -4.91 -5.95 21.65
CA ALA A 138 -4.63 -6.66 22.90
C ALA A 138 -4.14 -5.70 23.99
N GLY A 139 -3.35 -4.68 23.64
CA GLY A 139 -2.99 -3.58 24.54
C GLY A 139 -4.24 -2.87 25.07
N VAL A 140 -5.18 -2.54 24.19
CA VAL A 140 -6.46 -1.95 24.60
C VAL A 140 -7.26 -2.90 25.50
N GLY A 141 -7.53 -4.12 25.05
CA GLY A 141 -8.45 -5.04 25.75
C GLY A 141 -7.85 -5.71 26.98
N VAL A 142 -6.65 -6.27 26.84
CA VAL A 142 -5.99 -7.11 27.86
C VAL A 142 -5.19 -6.27 28.85
N ASP A 143 -4.41 -5.31 28.37
CA ASP A 143 -3.52 -4.50 29.22
C ASP A 143 -4.26 -3.30 29.84
N LEU A 144 -4.77 -2.37 29.02
CA LEU A 144 -5.43 -1.16 29.53
C LEU A 144 -6.74 -1.48 30.24
N ILE A 145 -7.68 -2.18 29.60
CA ILE A 145 -9.03 -2.42 30.15
C ILE A 145 -9.04 -3.52 31.20
N ALA A 146 -8.50 -4.71 30.90
CA ALA A 146 -8.64 -5.87 31.77
C ALA A 146 -7.59 -5.99 32.89
N TRP A 147 -6.46 -5.26 32.79
CA TRP A 147 -5.35 -5.37 33.74
C TRP A 147 -5.12 -4.09 34.54
N GLN A 148 -5.05 -2.93 33.88
CA GLN A 148 -4.80 -1.64 34.54
C GLN A 148 -6.10 -1.00 35.08
N CYS A 149 -7.16 -0.94 34.26
CA CYS A 149 -8.45 -0.30 34.59
C CYS A 149 -9.39 -1.18 35.43
N ILE A 150 -8.94 -1.68 36.60
CA ILE A 150 -9.71 -2.65 37.39
C ILE A 150 -10.59 -2.06 38.51
N ASP A 151 -10.52 -0.75 38.70
CA ASP A 151 -11.31 0.05 39.62
C ASP A 151 -12.57 0.64 38.98
N GLN A 152 -13.61 0.83 39.80
CA GLN A 152 -14.95 1.20 39.32
C GLN A 152 -14.97 2.58 38.66
N GLU A 153 -14.16 3.51 39.15
CA GLU A 153 -14.02 4.86 38.60
C GLU A 153 -13.47 4.83 37.17
N CYS A 154 -12.45 4.01 36.90
CA CYS A 154 -11.91 3.84 35.56
C CYS A 154 -12.92 3.12 34.64
N LEU A 155 -13.49 2.00 35.10
CA LEU A 155 -14.42 1.20 34.30
C LEU A 155 -15.69 1.97 33.89
N ARG A 156 -16.12 2.98 34.67
CA ARG A 156 -17.25 3.87 34.32
C ARG A 156 -16.97 4.82 33.16
N GLN A 157 -15.70 5.03 32.79
CA GLN A 157 -15.35 5.83 31.61
C GLN A 157 -15.64 5.06 30.31
N LEU A 158 -15.74 3.73 30.37
CA LEU A 158 -16.06 2.89 29.23
C LEU A 158 -17.58 2.89 28.95
N PRO A 159 -17.99 2.89 27.66
CA PRO A 159 -19.39 2.78 27.31
C PRO A 159 -19.92 1.37 27.60
N GLY A 160 -21.03 1.29 28.34
CA GLY A 160 -21.69 0.03 28.71
C GLY A 160 -21.36 -0.42 30.14
N SER A 161 -21.80 -1.63 30.51
CA SER A 161 -21.74 -2.11 31.90
C SER A 161 -20.40 -2.78 32.26
N TRP A 162 -19.25 -2.17 31.94
CA TRP A 162 -17.93 -2.78 32.18
C TRP A 162 -17.56 -2.92 33.66
N GLU A 163 -18.34 -2.34 34.57
CA GLU A 163 -18.08 -2.39 36.00
C GLU A 163 -18.11 -3.80 36.60
N PHE A 164 -18.66 -4.79 35.89
CA PHE A 164 -18.63 -6.19 36.33
C PHE A 164 -17.20 -6.72 36.47
N LEU A 165 -16.24 -6.22 35.69
CA LEU A 165 -14.84 -6.65 35.74
C LEU A 165 -14.18 -6.33 37.09
N GLY A 166 -14.60 -5.24 37.72
CA GLY A 166 -14.10 -4.83 39.04
C GLY A 166 -14.79 -5.50 40.23
N ARG A 167 -15.60 -6.55 40.02
CA ARG A 167 -16.43 -7.18 41.08
C ARG A 167 -16.35 -8.72 41.08
N GLY A 168 -16.50 -9.30 42.27
CA GLY A 168 -16.70 -10.74 42.46
C GLY A 168 -15.63 -11.59 41.76
N TRP A 169 -16.08 -12.64 41.06
CA TRP A 169 -15.23 -13.59 40.35
C TRP A 169 -14.36 -12.96 39.26
N TRP A 170 -14.84 -11.93 38.55
CA TRP A 170 -14.08 -11.32 37.45
C TRP A 170 -12.85 -10.53 37.91
N ARG A 171 -12.89 -10.03 39.15
CA ARG A 171 -11.77 -9.27 39.73
C ARG A 171 -10.62 -10.17 40.17
N THR A 172 -10.88 -11.43 40.49
CA THR A 172 -9.86 -12.36 41.00
C THR A 172 -9.05 -12.99 39.86
N ASP A 173 -7.88 -13.53 40.21
CA ASP A 173 -7.04 -14.36 39.32
C ASP A 173 -6.78 -13.70 37.96
N ALA A 174 -6.85 -14.45 36.85
CA ALA A 174 -6.71 -13.96 35.48
C ALA A 174 -8.05 -13.71 34.74
N HIS A 175 -9.19 -13.82 35.43
CA HIS A 175 -10.51 -13.89 34.78
C HIS A 175 -10.83 -12.68 33.89
N ALA A 176 -10.50 -11.47 34.34
CA ALA A 176 -10.69 -10.25 33.54
C ALA A 176 -9.98 -10.29 32.19
N LEU A 177 -8.81 -10.95 32.10
CA LEU A 177 -8.04 -11.06 30.85
C LEU A 177 -8.80 -11.85 29.77
N ALA A 178 -9.67 -12.79 30.17
CA ALA A 178 -10.53 -13.52 29.23
C ALA A 178 -11.54 -12.59 28.56
N ALA A 179 -12.10 -11.62 29.29
CA ALA A 179 -12.97 -10.60 28.71
C ALA A 179 -12.17 -9.62 27.83
N GLY A 180 -10.98 -9.21 28.29
CA GLY A 180 -10.08 -8.36 27.51
C GLY A 180 -9.67 -8.98 26.16
N LEU A 181 -9.44 -10.30 26.13
CA LEU A 181 -9.10 -11.04 24.92
C LEU A 181 -10.20 -11.02 23.85
N LEU A 182 -11.46 -10.76 24.23
CA LEU A 182 -12.56 -10.64 23.25
C LEU A 182 -12.41 -9.42 22.35
N VAL A 183 -11.71 -8.36 22.77
CA VAL A 183 -11.49 -7.16 21.96
C VAL A 183 -10.67 -7.46 20.68
N PRO A 184 -9.43 -7.98 20.76
CA PRO A 184 -8.68 -8.32 19.55
C PRO A 184 -9.34 -9.44 18.72
N LEU A 185 -10.02 -10.40 19.35
CA LEU A 185 -10.73 -11.46 18.62
C LEU A 185 -11.95 -10.94 17.84
N SER A 186 -12.72 -10.01 18.44
CA SER A 186 -13.87 -9.37 17.77
C SER A 186 -13.41 -8.49 16.61
N MET A 187 -12.29 -7.78 16.77
CA MET A 187 -11.67 -7.02 15.69
C MET A 187 -11.26 -7.95 14.54
N LEU A 188 -10.59 -9.08 14.82
CA LEU A 188 -10.20 -10.05 13.79
C LEU A 188 -11.41 -10.66 13.08
N LEU A 189 -12.49 -10.98 13.81
CA LEU A 189 -13.74 -11.45 13.23
C LEU A 189 -14.34 -10.41 12.27
N LEU A 190 -14.41 -9.14 12.70
CA LEU A 190 -14.91 -8.04 11.86
C LEU A 190 -14.07 -7.89 10.59
N LEU A 191 -12.74 -7.87 10.73
CA LEU A 191 -11.82 -7.79 9.59
C LEU A 191 -11.98 -8.98 8.64
N GLY A 192 -12.17 -10.18 9.17
CA GLY A 192 -12.45 -11.39 8.39
C GLY A 192 -13.76 -11.29 7.60
N VAL A 193 -14.83 -10.78 8.23
CA VAL A 193 -16.13 -10.56 7.58
C VAL A 193 -16.03 -9.50 6.49
N VAL A 194 -15.36 -8.38 6.75
CA VAL A 194 -15.14 -7.31 5.76
C VAL A 194 -14.33 -7.86 4.59
N ALA A 195 -13.22 -8.54 4.86
CA ALA A 195 -12.39 -9.13 3.82
C ALA A 195 -13.21 -10.12 2.95
N TRP A 196 -13.98 -11.01 3.58
CA TRP A 196 -14.84 -11.96 2.88
C TRP A 196 -15.88 -11.29 1.98
N ARG A 197 -16.54 -10.22 2.45
CA ARG A 197 -17.50 -9.46 1.64
C ARG A 197 -16.86 -8.77 0.45
N THR A 198 -15.64 -8.23 0.60
CA THR A 198 -14.94 -7.57 -0.51
C THR A 198 -14.50 -8.53 -1.62
N TYR A 199 -14.29 -9.82 -1.32
CA TYR A 199 -13.87 -10.81 -2.32
C TYR A 199 -14.93 -11.08 -3.39
N GLN A 200 -16.21 -11.05 -3.01
CA GLN A 200 -17.32 -11.30 -3.93
C GLN A 200 -17.49 -10.18 -4.97
N TYR A 201 -16.94 -8.99 -4.70
CA TYR A 201 -16.98 -7.85 -5.61
C TYR A 201 -15.91 -7.92 -6.72
N GLU A 202 -14.84 -8.71 -6.52
CA GLU A 202 -13.65 -8.78 -7.38
C GLU A 202 -13.62 -9.99 -8.32
N ALA A 203 -14.60 -10.88 -8.25
CA ALA A 203 -14.61 -12.15 -8.98
C ALA A 203 -15.07 -12.01 -10.46
N GLU A 204 -14.67 -10.94 -11.15
CA GLU A 204 -14.98 -10.75 -12.56
C GLU A 204 -13.91 -11.42 -13.43
N MET A 205 -14.26 -12.53 -14.07
CA MET A 205 -13.42 -13.17 -15.07
C MET A 205 -13.66 -12.52 -16.43
N PRO A 206 -12.63 -12.32 -17.28
CA PRO A 206 -12.85 -11.93 -18.67
C PRO A 206 -13.86 -12.89 -19.29
N ALA A 207 -14.91 -12.35 -19.92
CA ALA A 207 -15.81 -13.21 -20.68
C ALA A 207 -15.01 -13.77 -21.85
N ASP A 208 -14.83 -15.08 -21.92
CA ASP A 208 -14.22 -15.71 -23.08
C ASP A 208 -15.01 -15.26 -24.32
N PRO A 209 -14.36 -14.61 -25.30
CA PRO A 209 -15.01 -14.34 -26.57
C PRO A 209 -15.22 -15.70 -27.22
N ARG A 210 -16.37 -16.34 -26.98
CA ARG A 210 -16.74 -17.60 -27.60
C ARG A 210 -16.58 -17.41 -29.11
N PRO A 211 -15.61 -18.09 -29.76
CA PRO A 211 -15.70 -18.22 -31.20
C PRO A 211 -17.01 -18.99 -31.49
N PRO A 212 -17.67 -18.76 -32.64
CA PRO A 212 -18.63 -19.73 -33.14
C PRO A 212 -17.94 -21.10 -33.10
N LEU A 213 -18.63 -22.13 -32.61
CA LEU A 213 -18.15 -23.51 -32.60
C LEU A 213 -17.46 -23.81 -33.94
N ALA A 214 -16.13 -23.88 -33.92
CA ALA A 214 -15.37 -24.40 -35.04
C ALA A 214 -15.40 -25.92 -34.93
N ASP A 215 -15.74 -26.57 -36.03
CA ASP A 215 -15.79 -28.02 -36.21
C ASP A 215 -14.57 -28.72 -35.59
N ASP A 216 -14.83 -29.90 -35.03
CA ASP A 216 -13.86 -30.81 -34.43
C ASP A 216 -12.67 -31.07 -35.38
N GLY A 217 -11.54 -30.40 -35.15
CA GLY A 217 -10.34 -30.65 -35.98
C GLY A 217 -9.09 -29.81 -35.71
N GLU A 218 -9.19 -28.66 -35.01
CA GLU A 218 -8.02 -27.81 -34.79
C GLU A 218 -7.19 -28.30 -33.59
N GLN A 219 -6.00 -28.84 -33.88
CA GLN A 219 -4.98 -29.21 -32.89
C GLN A 219 -4.73 -28.07 -31.91
N PRO A 220 -4.48 -28.34 -30.61
CA PRO A 220 -4.11 -27.31 -29.66
C PRO A 220 -2.92 -26.53 -30.21
N ALA A 221 -3.13 -25.23 -30.45
CA ALA A 221 -2.12 -24.34 -31.00
C ALA A 221 -0.79 -24.55 -30.28
N ALA A 222 0.27 -24.77 -31.06
CA ALA A 222 1.64 -24.93 -30.57
C ALA A 222 1.95 -23.91 -29.47
N ALA A 223 2.65 -24.35 -28.41
CA ALA A 223 3.02 -23.53 -27.26
C ALA A 223 3.47 -22.14 -27.72
N GLY A 224 2.65 -21.12 -27.44
CA GLY A 224 2.97 -19.75 -27.78
C GLY A 224 4.34 -19.34 -27.22
N PRO A 225 4.98 -18.30 -27.78
CA PRO A 225 6.21 -17.77 -27.21
C PRO A 225 5.99 -17.52 -25.71
N GLY A 226 6.95 -17.94 -24.88
CA GLY A 226 6.85 -17.83 -23.43
C GLY A 226 6.53 -16.40 -22.97
N LEU A 227 5.94 -16.26 -21.77
CA LEU A 227 5.61 -14.97 -21.19
C LEU A 227 6.87 -14.08 -21.15
N ALA A 228 6.78 -12.84 -21.63
CA ALA A 228 7.89 -11.87 -21.66
C ALA A 228 7.68 -10.69 -20.69
N ASN A 229 6.46 -10.54 -20.16
CA ASN A 229 6.11 -9.60 -19.09
C ASN A 229 5.14 -10.28 -18.10
N PRO A 230 5.30 -10.09 -16.77
CA PRO A 230 4.38 -10.67 -15.77
C PRO A 230 2.90 -10.33 -15.98
N LEU A 231 2.57 -9.18 -16.58
CA LEU A 231 1.17 -8.80 -16.86
C LEU A 231 0.52 -9.62 -17.99
N GLN A 232 1.28 -10.45 -18.71
CA GLN A 232 0.75 -11.36 -19.72
C GLN A 232 0.20 -12.66 -19.13
N ASP A 233 0.43 -12.92 -17.83
CA ASP A 233 -0.17 -14.06 -17.14
C ASP A 233 -1.71 -13.88 -17.13
N PRO A 234 -2.48 -14.81 -17.73
CA PRO A 234 -3.94 -14.70 -17.77
C PRO A 234 -4.58 -14.73 -16.39
N THR A 235 -3.86 -15.23 -15.38
CA THR A 235 -4.34 -15.30 -13.99
C THR A 235 -3.93 -14.08 -13.17
N PHE A 236 -3.22 -13.11 -13.76
CA PHE A 236 -2.71 -11.94 -13.03
C PHE A 236 -3.84 -11.16 -12.36
N TRP A 237 -4.99 -11.02 -13.01
CA TRP A 237 -6.14 -10.28 -12.48
C TRP A 237 -7.18 -11.17 -11.77
N SER A 238 -6.89 -12.45 -11.55
CA SER A 238 -7.79 -13.42 -10.90
C SER A 238 -7.22 -13.89 -9.54
N GLY A 239 -7.32 -13.04 -8.50
CA GLY A 239 -6.64 -13.26 -7.21
C GLY A 239 -7.44 -14.01 -6.13
N GLU A 240 -8.73 -14.30 -6.33
CA GLU A 240 -9.65 -14.73 -5.26
C GLU A 240 -9.13 -15.94 -4.46
N GLY A 241 -8.66 -16.98 -5.16
CA GLY A 241 -8.16 -18.20 -4.55
C GLY A 241 -6.96 -17.92 -3.64
N GLN A 242 -5.94 -17.22 -4.13
CA GLN A 242 -4.75 -16.82 -3.37
C GLN A 242 -5.13 -16.05 -2.10
N LEU A 243 -6.05 -15.12 -2.25
CA LEU A 243 -6.43 -14.16 -1.24
C LEU A 243 -7.16 -14.80 -0.05
N ARG A 244 -8.11 -15.71 -0.33
CA ARG A 244 -8.78 -16.51 0.71
C ARG A 244 -7.77 -17.33 1.52
N ARG A 245 -6.75 -17.91 0.87
CA ARG A 245 -5.70 -18.68 1.56
C ARG A 245 -4.86 -17.81 2.47
N ALA A 246 -4.44 -16.63 2.00
CA ALA A 246 -3.69 -15.67 2.79
C ALA A 246 -4.52 -15.15 3.98
N ALA A 247 -5.80 -14.85 3.78
CA ALA A 247 -6.70 -14.38 4.83
C ALA A 247 -6.76 -15.34 6.03
N VAL A 248 -6.91 -16.64 5.78
CA VAL A 248 -6.94 -17.64 6.86
C VAL A 248 -5.64 -17.64 7.67
N LEU A 249 -4.48 -17.56 7.01
CA LEU A 249 -3.19 -17.50 7.71
C LEU A 249 -3.08 -16.24 8.57
N HIS A 250 -3.46 -15.08 8.05
CA HIS A 250 -3.43 -13.82 8.80
C HIS A 250 -4.37 -13.85 10.01
N LEU A 251 -5.60 -14.37 9.85
CA LEU A 251 -6.57 -14.49 10.95
C LEU A 251 -6.10 -15.47 12.03
N CYS A 252 -5.55 -16.62 11.63
CA CYS A 252 -5.07 -17.63 12.57
C CYS A 252 -3.83 -17.17 13.34
N VAL A 253 -2.87 -16.52 12.67
CA VAL A 253 -1.70 -15.92 13.33
C VAL A 253 -2.11 -14.76 14.21
N GLY A 254 -3.04 -13.92 13.76
CA GLY A 254 -3.61 -12.86 14.59
C GLY A 254 -4.24 -13.42 15.85
N ALA A 255 -5.09 -14.44 15.76
CA ALA A 255 -5.71 -15.07 16.93
C ALA A 255 -4.67 -15.71 17.85
N ALA A 256 -3.64 -16.35 17.30
CA ALA A 256 -2.55 -16.93 18.09
C ALA A 256 -1.75 -15.84 18.84
N LEU A 257 -1.44 -14.71 18.19
CA LEU A 257 -0.76 -13.58 18.83
C LEU A 257 -1.63 -12.93 19.91
N ALA A 258 -2.93 -12.75 19.65
CA ALA A 258 -3.87 -12.23 20.63
C ALA A 258 -3.91 -13.10 21.90
N ALA A 259 -3.97 -14.43 21.71
CA ALA A 259 -3.96 -15.41 22.80
C ALA A 259 -2.63 -15.49 23.54
N ALA A 260 -1.51 -15.31 22.83
CA ALA A 260 -0.17 -15.36 23.42
C ALA A 260 0.09 -14.23 24.43
N VAL A 261 -0.56 -13.07 24.28
CA VAL A 261 -0.39 -11.93 25.21
C VAL A 261 -0.79 -12.29 26.65
N PRO A 262 -2.06 -12.64 26.95
CA PRO A 262 -2.47 -12.98 28.32
C PRO A 262 -1.86 -14.31 28.79
N VAL A 263 -1.66 -15.29 27.90
CA VAL A 263 -0.99 -16.56 28.28
C VAL A 263 0.45 -16.30 28.71
N GLY A 264 1.19 -15.49 27.97
CA GLY A 264 2.57 -15.12 28.31
C GLY A 264 2.65 -14.41 29.65
N ALA A 265 1.76 -13.43 29.89
CA ALA A 265 1.69 -12.72 31.16
C ALA A 265 1.43 -13.67 32.35
N VAL A 266 0.44 -14.56 32.22
CA VAL A 266 0.10 -15.54 33.26
C VAL A 266 1.27 -16.49 33.53
N LEU A 267 1.92 -17.02 32.49
CA LEU A 267 3.03 -17.98 32.65
C LEU A 267 4.31 -17.35 33.22
N VAL A 268 4.53 -16.05 32.99
CA VAL A 268 5.63 -15.29 33.59
C VAL A 268 5.41 -15.09 35.08
N MET A 269 4.18 -14.77 35.49
CA MET A 269 3.85 -14.44 36.88
C MET A 269 3.58 -15.67 37.76
N ASP A 270 2.96 -16.71 37.19
CA ASP A 270 2.64 -17.95 37.89
C ASP A 270 3.04 -19.18 37.04
N PRO A 271 4.31 -19.63 37.19
CA PRO A 271 4.88 -20.71 36.40
C PRO A 271 4.02 -21.98 36.42
N ALA A 272 3.74 -22.53 35.24
CA ALA A 272 2.82 -23.66 35.12
C ALA A 272 3.31 -24.93 35.83
N ARG A 273 2.56 -25.37 36.83
CA ARG A 273 2.72 -26.66 37.53
C ARG A 273 1.39 -27.41 37.60
N GLY A 274 1.44 -28.74 37.75
CA GLY A 274 0.24 -29.58 37.88
C GLY A 274 -0.73 -29.45 36.70
N VAL A 275 -2.04 -29.30 36.99
CA VAL A 275 -3.10 -29.18 35.97
C VAL A 275 -2.84 -28.02 34.99
N ARG A 276 -2.29 -26.91 35.48
CA ARG A 276 -1.96 -25.76 34.62
C ARG A 276 -0.88 -26.11 33.60
N ALA A 277 0.12 -26.91 33.96
CA ALA A 277 1.14 -27.37 33.01
C ALA A 277 0.58 -28.28 31.92
N VAL A 278 -0.38 -29.16 32.28
CA VAL A 278 -1.07 -30.06 31.34
C VAL A 278 -1.83 -29.29 30.25
N ILE A 279 -2.33 -28.09 30.56
CA ILE A 279 -3.05 -27.23 29.61
C ILE A 279 -2.12 -26.24 28.92
N ALA A 280 -1.19 -25.63 29.66
CA ALA A 280 -0.27 -24.63 29.15
C ALA A 280 0.66 -25.19 28.07
N ALA A 281 1.24 -26.38 28.28
CA ALA A 281 2.16 -26.99 27.32
C ALA A 281 1.54 -27.21 25.93
N PRO A 282 0.38 -27.91 25.78
CA PRO A 282 -0.25 -28.08 24.48
C PRO A 282 -0.78 -26.76 23.90
N THR A 283 -1.25 -25.83 24.75
CA THR A 283 -1.72 -24.51 24.30
C THR A 283 -0.57 -23.72 23.66
N VAL A 284 0.54 -23.56 24.37
CA VAL A 284 1.73 -22.85 23.86
C VAL A 284 2.29 -23.55 22.62
N THR A 285 2.32 -24.88 22.62
CA THR A 285 2.76 -25.66 21.45
C THR A 285 1.87 -25.38 20.24
N ALA A 286 0.54 -25.39 20.41
CA ALA A 286 -0.39 -25.09 19.32
C ALA A 286 -0.23 -23.66 18.80
N LEU A 287 -0.06 -22.67 19.69
CA LEU A 287 0.22 -21.28 19.31
C LEU A 287 1.50 -21.16 18.47
N VAL A 288 2.60 -21.77 18.92
CA VAL A 288 3.89 -21.77 18.21
C VAL A 288 3.78 -22.48 16.86
N VAL A 289 3.11 -23.63 16.82
CA VAL A 289 2.93 -24.41 15.58
C VAL A 289 2.11 -23.63 14.55
N VAL A 290 1.05 -22.92 14.94
CA VAL A 290 0.27 -22.07 14.02
C VAL A 290 1.17 -21.00 13.38
N VAL A 291 1.97 -20.30 14.19
CA VAL A 291 2.90 -19.26 13.69
C VAL A 291 3.97 -19.87 12.78
N ALA A 292 4.56 -21.00 13.18
CA ALA A 292 5.59 -21.68 12.41
C ALA A 292 5.06 -22.18 11.05
N ILE A 293 3.86 -22.76 11.02
CA ILE A 293 3.19 -23.16 9.77
C ILE A 293 3.02 -21.93 8.89
N ALA A 294 2.50 -20.82 9.42
CA ALA A 294 2.28 -19.60 8.64
C ALA A 294 3.59 -19.03 8.05
N MET A 295 4.68 -18.98 8.83
CA MET A 295 5.98 -18.50 8.38
C MET A 295 6.55 -19.30 7.20
N VAL A 296 6.37 -20.63 7.22
CA VAL A 296 6.76 -21.51 6.11
C VAL A 296 5.80 -21.38 4.94
N ALA A 297 4.50 -21.33 5.23
CA ALA A 297 3.40 -21.29 4.28
C ALA A 297 3.51 -20.07 3.34
N VAL A 298 3.75 -18.86 3.87
CA VAL A 298 3.85 -17.63 3.06
C VAL A 298 4.99 -17.64 2.03
N GLY A 299 5.95 -18.56 2.16
CA GLY A 299 7.05 -18.77 1.21
C GLY A 299 6.77 -19.84 0.13
N ARG A 300 5.64 -20.55 0.19
CA ARG A 300 5.35 -21.68 -0.71
C ARG A 300 4.63 -21.22 -1.99
N PRO A 301 5.08 -21.64 -3.19
CA PRO A 301 4.46 -21.26 -4.47
C PRO A 301 2.96 -21.54 -4.56
N TRP A 302 2.50 -22.67 -4.01
CA TRP A 302 1.07 -23.02 -4.01
C TRP A 302 0.18 -21.98 -3.29
N LEU A 303 0.68 -21.38 -2.21
CA LEU A 303 -0.04 -20.33 -1.49
C LEU A 303 -0.07 -19.00 -2.24
N THR A 304 0.86 -18.82 -3.18
CA THR A 304 1.10 -17.55 -3.87
C THR A 304 0.64 -17.56 -5.32
N ARG A 305 0.26 -18.74 -5.85
CA ARG A 305 -0.38 -18.86 -7.17
C ARG A 305 -1.76 -18.23 -7.14
N ARG A 306 -2.06 -17.42 -8.14
CA ARG A 306 -3.35 -16.74 -8.30
C ARG A 306 -4.46 -17.73 -8.68
N SER A 307 -4.14 -18.71 -9.53
CA SER A 307 -5.03 -19.81 -9.91
C SER A 307 -5.25 -20.87 -8.83
N GLY A 308 -6.36 -21.60 -8.93
CA GLY A 308 -6.70 -22.77 -8.10
C GLY A 308 -7.97 -22.63 -7.27
N ALA A 309 -8.50 -23.76 -6.77
CA ALA A 309 -9.77 -23.84 -6.05
C ALA A 309 -9.82 -22.96 -4.77
N THR A 310 -11.04 -22.48 -4.46
CA THR A 310 -11.32 -21.43 -3.47
C THR A 310 -11.55 -21.89 -2.02
N PRO A 311 -11.55 -23.20 -1.66
CA PRO A 311 -11.24 -23.64 -0.30
C PRO A 311 -9.97 -24.51 -0.16
N LEU A 312 -9.38 -24.41 1.03
CA LEU A 312 -8.00 -24.73 1.42
C LEU A 312 -7.62 -26.19 1.65
N GLY A 313 -8.37 -27.15 1.11
CA GLY A 313 -8.12 -28.57 1.34
C GLY A 313 -7.84 -28.87 2.83
N ARG A 314 -6.81 -29.68 3.10
CA ARG A 314 -6.47 -30.13 4.47
C ARG A 314 -5.67 -29.13 5.32
N TRP A 315 -4.90 -28.22 4.72
CA TRP A 315 -3.89 -27.45 5.46
C TRP A 315 -4.47 -26.29 6.25
N SER A 316 -5.39 -25.50 5.69
CA SER A 316 -6.00 -24.44 6.50
C SER A 316 -7.11 -24.91 7.40
N LEU A 317 -7.70 -26.07 7.10
CA LEU A 317 -8.52 -26.76 8.10
C LEU A 317 -7.66 -27.12 9.32
N ALA A 318 -6.47 -27.73 9.09
CA ALA A 318 -5.55 -28.06 10.17
C ALA A 318 -5.10 -26.82 10.97
N VAL A 319 -4.72 -25.73 10.29
CA VAL A 319 -4.34 -24.47 10.98
C VAL A 319 -5.52 -23.89 11.75
N GLY A 320 -6.72 -23.86 11.17
CA GLY A 320 -7.93 -23.37 11.84
C GLY A 320 -8.30 -24.20 13.08
N VAL A 321 -8.21 -25.53 13.00
CA VAL A 321 -8.45 -26.43 14.14
C VAL A 321 -7.40 -26.21 15.24
N LEU A 322 -6.11 -26.12 14.89
CA LEU A 322 -5.05 -25.83 15.86
C LEU A 322 -5.26 -24.47 16.54
N THR A 323 -5.67 -23.45 15.80
CA THR A 323 -6.04 -22.15 16.36
C THR A 323 -7.24 -22.25 17.30
N GLY A 324 -8.28 -22.99 16.93
CA GLY A 324 -9.45 -23.22 17.80
C GLY A 324 -9.08 -23.93 19.11
N LEU A 325 -8.24 -24.97 19.03
CA LEU A 325 -7.72 -25.68 20.21
C LEU A 325 -6.86 -24.78 21.09
N ALA A 326 -5.99 -23.97 20.48
CA ALA A 326 -5.16 -23.01 21.21
C ALA A 326 -6.04 -21.97 21.94
N LEU A 327 -7.07 -21.43 21.29
CA LEU A 327 -8.00 -20.50 21.92
C LEU A 327 -8.76 -21.14 23.07
N ALA A 328 -9.28 -22.37 22.88
CA ALA A 328 -9.95 -23.10 23.95
C ALA A 328 -9.02 -23.34 25.16
N GLY A 329 -7.77 -23.73 24.90
CA GLY A 329 -6.74 -23.87 25.93
C GLY A 329 -6.44 -22.55 26.64
N THR A 330 -6.31 -21.45 25.89
CA THR A 330 -6.12 -20.10 26.45
C THR A 330 -7.26 -19.69 27.36
N PHE A 331 -8.51 -19.76 26.91
CA PHE A 331 -9.66 -19.43 27.78
C PHE A 331 -9.69 -20.32 29.02
N THR A 332 -9.41 -21.62 28.87
CA THR A 332 -9.32 -22.52 30.02
C THR A 332 -8.24 -22.07 31.02
N LEU A 333 -7.06 -21.68 30.54
CA LEU A 333 -5.97 -21.17 31.40
C LEU A 333 -6.35 -19.89 32.13
N LEU A 334 -7.01 -18.95 31.45
CA LEU A 334 -7.42 -17.66 32.03
C LEU A 334 -8.56 -17.81 33.04
N LEU A 335 -9.33 -18.89 32.94
CA LEU A 335 -10.45 -19.22 33.84
C LEU A 335 -10.07 -20.16 34.99
N LEU A 336 -8.81 -20.62 35.03
CA LEU A 336 -8.31 -21.41 36.15
C LEU A 336 -7.92 -20.50 37.32
N PRO A 337 -8.18 -20.93 38.57
CA PRO A 337 -7.68 -20.24 39.76
C PRO A 337 -6.15 -20.13 39.76
N ASP A 338 -5.62 -19.12 40.46
CA ASP A 338 -4.20 -18.97 40.71
C ASP A 338 -3.61 -20.21 41.39
N GLY A 339 -2.41 -20.61 40.95
CA GLY A 339 -1.73 -21.78 41.48
C GLY A 339 -1.14 -21.51 42.86
N PRO A 340 -0.91 -22.54 43.70
CA PRO A 340 -0.27 -22.39 45.00
C PRO A 340 1.22 -22.02 44.92
N ALA A 341 1.78 -21.88 43.71
CA ALA A 341 3.20 -21.72 43.44
C ALA A 341 3.62 -20.26 43.13
N GLY A 342 2.66 -19.35 42.94
CA GLY A 342 2.90 -17.95 42.57
C GLY A 342 2.25 -16.96 43.55
N THR A 343 2.59 -15.68 43.42
CA THR A 343 1.82 -14.60 44.04
C THR A 343 0.51 -14.43 43.29
N PRO A 344 -0.65 -14.25 43.98
CA PRO A 344 -1.92 -14.04 43.31
C PRO A 344 -1.82 -12.91 42.29
N LEU A 345 -2.23 -13.16 41.05
CA LEU A 345 -2.04 -12.26 39.91
C LEU A 345 -2.66 -10.88 40.17
N ALA A 346 -3.76 -10.86 40.93
CA ALA A 346 -4.46 -9.65 41.33
C ALA A 346 -3.61 -8.70 42.20
N GLN A 347 -2.53 -9.18 42.85
CA GLN A 347 -1.64 -8.34 43.67
C GLN A 347 -0.67 -7.47 42.84
N TRP A 348 -0.47 -7.81 41.56
CA TRP A 348 0.39 -7.05 40.65
C TRP A 348 -0.35 -5.92 39.91
N ARG A 349 -1.67 -5.88 40.05
CA ARG A 349 -2.53 -4.84 39.46
C ARG A 349 -2.51 -3.56 40.29
N PRO A 350 -2.93 -2.42 39.73
CA PRO A 350 -3.04 -1.17 40.48
C PRO A 350 -3.89 -1.35 41.76
N PRO A 351 -3.42 -0.82 42.92
CA PRO A 351 -4.21 -0.80 44.14
C PRO A 351 -5.59 -0.14 43.93
N ALA A 352 -6.61 -0.64 44.62
CA ALA A 352 -7.94 -0.05 44.51
C ALA A 352 -7.94 1.36 45.10
N GLY A 353 -8.43 2.35 44.33
CA GLY A 353 -8.53 3.73 44.79
C GLY A 353 -7.37 4.64 44.37
N CYS A 354 -6.43 4.17 43.53
CA CYS A 354 -5.37 5.01 42.96
C CYS A 354 -5.88 6.28 42.26
N VAL A 355 -7.06 6.20 41.63
CA VAL A 355 -7.70 7.36 41.01
C VAL A 355 -8.14 8.41 42.05
N ARG A 356 -8.56 8.00 43.26
CA ARG A 356 -9.02 8.91 44.32
C ARG A 356 -7.87 9.44 45.18
N ASP A 357 -6.88 8.61 45.47
CA ASP A 357 -5.70 8.96 46.25
C ASP A 357 -4.42 8.45 45.56
N PRO A 358 -3.77 9.30 44.73
CA PRO A 358 -2.52 8.95 44.06
C PRO A 358 -1.34 8.72 45.02
N GLY A 359 -1.46 9.12 46.29
CA GLY A 359 -0.43 8.95 47.31
C GLY A 359 -0.39 7.53 47.91
N LEU A 360 -1.36 6.68 47.59
CA LEU A 360 -1.38 5.28 48.03
C LEU A 360 -0.13 4.53 47.54
N ALA A 361 0.47 3.75 48.44
CA ALA A 361 1.65 2.96 48.15
C ALA A 361 1.37 2.00 46.97
N GLY A 362 2.25 2.02 45.98
CA GLY A 362 2.11 1.25 44.74
C GLY A 362 1.42 2.00 43.61
N CYS A 363 0.56 3.00 43.88
CA CYS A 363 -0.16 3.69 42.82
C CYS A 363 0.74 4.42 41.83
N LEU A 364 1.91 4.93 42.26
CA LEU A 364 2.87 5.63 41.41
C LEU A 364 3.79 4.70 40.59
N THR A 365 3.57 3.39 40.63
CA THR A 365 4.38 2.41 39.90
C THR A 365 3.78 2.05 38.55
N ASP A 366 4.62 1.60 37.62
CA ASP A 366 4.16 1.13 36.30
C ASP A 366 3.53 -0.26 36.45
N HIS A 367 2.24 -0.35 36.16
CA HIS A 367 1.46 -1.58 36.27
C HIS A 367 1.12 -2.19 34.90
N SER A 368 1.86 -1.82 33.84
CA SER A 368 1.72 -2.42 32.52
C SER A 368 1.81 -3.95 32.59
N LEU A 369 1.04 -4.64 31.76
CA LEU A 369 0.97 -6.10 31.74
C LEU A 369 2.38 -6.71 31.59
N PRO A 370 2.83 -7.59 32.52
CA PRO A 370 4.18 -8.14 32.48
C PRO A 370 4.50 -8.84 31.16
N GLY A 371 5.62 -8.44 30.55
CA GLY A 371 6.12 -8.99 29.28
C GLY A 371 5.53 -8.35 28.02
N TYR A 372 4.45 -7.58 28.11
CA TYR A 372 3.80 -6.96 26.96
C TYR A 372 4.70 -5.91 26.28
N ASP A 373 5.36 -5.04 27.05
CA ASP A 373 6.35 -4.08 26.54
C ASP A 373 7.47 -4.75 25.73
N GLY A 374 7.99 -5.86 26.27
CA GLY A 374 9.03 -6.65 25.60
C GLY A 374 8.53 -7.21 24.27
N LEU A 375 7.31 -7.74 24.25
CA LEU A 375 6.69 -8.28 23.03
C LEU A 375 6.52 -7.21 21.94
N VAL A 376 6.04 -6.02 22.32
CA VAL A 376 5.87 -4.88 21.38
C VAL A 376 7.24 -4.39 20.88
N ALA A 377 8.23 -4.23 21.77
CA ALA A 377 9.58 -3.79 21.40
C ALA A 377 10.27 -4.78 20.45
N TRP A 378 10.16 -6.09 20.71
CA TRP A 378 10.72 -7.12 19.84
C TRP A 378 10.01 -7.17 18.50
N LEU A 379 8.68 -7.10 18.46
CA LEU A 379 7.95 -7.06 17.19
C LEU A 379 8.40 -5.89 16.32
N ALA A 380 8.45 -4.67 16.89
CA ALA A 380 8.92 -3.48 16.17
C ALA A 380 10.37 -3.65 15.67
N THR A 381 11.25 -4.20 16.50
CA THR A 381 12.65 -4.47 16.12
C THR A 381 12.74 -5.48 14.97
N TYR A 382 12.01 -6.58 15.03
CA TYR A 382 11.98 -7.57 13.94
C TYR A 382 11.39 -7.00 12.65
N GLN A 383 10.42 -6.09 12.74
CA GLN A 383 9.89 -5.38 11.58
C GLN A 383 10.94 -4.49 10.93
N VAL A 384 11.76 -3.79 11.71
CA VAL A 384 12.91 -3.02 11.20
C VAL A 384 13.93 -3.94 10.54
N LEU A 385 14.27 -5.07 11.16
CA LEU A 385 15.18 -6.07 10.57
C LEU A 385 14.60 -6.65 9.26
N LEU A 386 13.28 -6.87 9.19
CA LEU A 386 12.60 -7.29 7.97
C LEU A 386 12.66 -6.20 6.89
N LEU A 387 12.43 -4.93 7.22
CA LEU A 387 12.54 -3.82 6.26
C LEU A 387 13.98 -3.68 5.72
N ILE A 388 14.98 -3.83 6.59
CA ILE A 388 16.39 -3.90 6.20
C ILE A 388 16.59 -5.10 5.28
N ALA A 389 16.17 -6.32 5.67
CA ALA A 389 16.28 -7.52 4.87
C ALA A 389 15.63 -7.39 3.48
N ILE A 390 14.44 -6.79 3.40
CA ILE A 390 13.75 -6.50 2.13
C ILE A 390 14.62 -5.56 1.28
N GLY A 391 15.12 -4.46 1.85
CA GLY A 391 15.93 -3.49 1.10
C GLY A 391 17.27 -4.05 0.63
N THR A 392 17.93 -4.84 1.47
CA THR A 392 19.23 -5.48 1.17
C THR A 392 19.09 -6.55 0.08
N VAL A 393 18.12 -7.45 0.21
CA VAL A 393 17.86 -8.50 -0.80
C VAL A 393 17.35 -7.89 -2.09
N ALA A 394 16.39 -6.96 -2.02
CA ALA A 394 15.86 -6.29 -3.19
C ALA A 394 16.95 -5.51 -3.93
N ARG A 395 18.01 -5.03 -3.28
CA ARG A 395 19.13 -4.35 -3.95
C ARG A 395 20.23 -5.29 -4.44
N SER A 396 20.65 -6.23 -3.59
CA SER A 396 21.95 -6.91 -3.70
C SER A 396 21.82 -8.44 -3.76
N GLY A 397 20.60 -8.97 -3.83
CA GLY A 397 20.32 -10.39 -3.99
C GLY A 397 20.49 -11.21 -2.70
N ARG A 398 20.38 -12.54 -2.83
CA ARG A 398 20.24 -13.46 -1.69
C ARG A 398 21.38 -13.43 -0.67
N ARG A 399 22.62 -13.19 -1.11
CA ARG A 399 23.79 -13.17 -0.22
C ARG A 399 23.73 -12.02 0.78
N ALA A 400 23.02 -10.94 0.43
CA ALA A 400 22.84 -9.79 1.31
C ALA A 400 21.89 -10.08 2.49
N LEU A 401 21.13 -11.19 2.46
CA LEU A 401 20.30 -11.63 3.59
C LEU A 401 21.14 -12.10 4.79
N LEU A 402 22.39 -12.50 4.57
CA LEU A 402 23.24 -13.08 5.62
C LEU A 402 23.37 -12.16 6.84
N LEU A 403 23.59 -10.86 6.63
CA LEU A 403 23.77 -9.88 7.71
C LEU A 403 22.47 -9.68 8.54
N PRO A 404 21.34 -9.22 7.96
CA PRO A 404 20.10 -9.06 8.71
C PRO A 404 19.56 -10.39 9.25
N GLY A 405 19.78 -11.51 8.55
CA GLY A 405 19.39 -12.84 9.01
C GLY A 405 20.19 -13.31 10.22
N ALA A 406 21.53 -13.15 10.20
CA ALA A 406 22.38 -13.47 11.34
C ALA A 406 22.03 -12.61 12.55
N VAL A 407 21.79 -11.30 12.36
CA VAL A 407 21.34 -10.40 13.43
C VAL A 407 19.99 -10.84 14.01
N GLY A 408 19.03 -11.23 13.17
CA GLY A 408 17.74 -11.74 13.62
C GLY A 408 17.82 -12.98 14.50
N VAL A 409 18.91 -13.77 14.42
CA VAL A 409 19.14 -14.96 15.27
C VAL A 409 20.04 -14.64 16.46
N LEU A 410 21.13 -13.89 16.25
CA LEU A 410 22.14 -13.63 17.28
C LEU A 410 21.69 -12.60 18.31
N LEU A 411 20.88 -11.62 17.92
CA LEU A 411 20.39 -10.59 18.85
C LEU A 411 19.54 -11.19 19.99
N PRO A 412 18.49 -12.02 19.74
CA PRO A 412 17.74 -12.64 20.83
C PRO A 412 18.58 -13.62 21.65
N LEU A 413 19.52 -14.35 21.03
CA LEU A 413 20.45 -15.23 21.76
C LEU A 413 21.38 -14.43 22.68
N GLY A 414 21.90 -13.29 22.21
CA GLY A 414 22.72 -12.39 23.01
C GLY A 414 21.95 -11.78 24.18
N MET A 415 20.66 -11.46 23.98
CA MET A 415 19.79 -10.99 25.07
C MET A 415 19.47 -12.12 26.06
N ALA A 416 19.18 -13.33 25.59
CA ALA A 416 18.97 -14.49 26.45
C ALA A 416 20.23 -14.86 27.26
N TRP A 417 21.42 -14.74 26.66
CA TRP A 417 22.69 -14.88 27.37
C TRP A 417 22.85 -13.82 28.47
N ARG A 418 22.62 -12.56 28.12
CA ARG A 418 22.66 -11.41 29.05
C ARG A 418 21.72 -11.59 30.23
N ASP A 419 20.49 -12.06 29.98
CA ASP A 419 19.47 -12.27 31.00
C ASP A 419 19.67 -13.60 31.77
N GLY A 420 20.73 -14.36 31.48
CA GLY A 420 21.06 -15.61 32.18
C GLY A 420 20.16 -16.81 31.80
N TRP A 421 19.41 -16.70 30.71
CA TRP A 421 18.46 -17.73 30.27
C TRP A 421 19.13 -18.89 29.50
N LEU A 422 20.39 -18.73 29.09
CA LEU A 422 21.14 -19.77 28.38
C LEU A 422 22.00 -20.58 29.36
N PRO A 423 21.59 -21.81 29.72
CA PRO A 423 22.34 -22.63 30.65
C PRO A 423 23.70 -23.04 30.08
N GLY A 424 24.74 -23.04 30.92
CA GLY A 424 26.09 -23.50 30.56
C GLY A 424 27.00 -22.44 29.92
N LEU A 425 26.52 -21.22 29.69
CA LEU A 425 27.35 -20.07 29.30
C LEU A 425 27.86 -19.31 30.52
N PRO A 426 29.05 -18.67 30.45
CA PRO A 426 29.53 -17.79 31.51
C PRO A 426 28.55 -16.62 31.71
N THR A 427 28.46 -16.10 32.94
CA THR A 427 27.63 -14.93 33.24
C THR A 427 28.07 -13.74 32.40
N ALA A 428 27.10 -12.96 31.90
CA ALA A 428 27.41 -11.76 31.16
C ALA A 428 28.19 -10.74 32.02
N PRO A 429 29.12 -9.96 31.44
CA PRO A 429 29.89 -8.98 32.19
C PRO A 429 29.00 -7.94 32.91
N ASP A 430 29.39 -7.59 34.13
CA ASP A 430 28.76 -6.51 34.89
C ASP A 430 28.84 -5.20 34.09
N GLY A 431 27.70 -4.54 33.91
CA GLY A 431 27.61 -3.30 33.13
C GLY A 431 27.36 -3.49 31.63
N LEU A 432 27.23 -4.72 31.11
CA LEU A 432 26.73 -4.92 29.75
C LEU A 432 25.29 -4.38 29.68
N LEU A 433 25.02 -3.40 28.81
CA LEU A 433 23.70 -2.79 28.60
C LEU A 433 23.05 -3.27 27.29
N ILE A 434 21.71 -3.30 27.22
CA ILE A 434 20.96 -3.80 26.05
C ILE A 434 21.36 -3.04 24.78
N TRP A 435 21.51 -1.71 24.85
CA TRP A 435 21.90 -0.91 23.69
C TRP A 435 23.28 -1.28 23.13
N MET A 436 24.20 -1.78 23.97
CA MET A 436 25.54 -2.23 23.56
C MET A 436 25.48 -3.49 22.68
N LEU A 437 24.38 -4.25 22.73
CA LEU A 437 24.11 -5.37 21.83
C LEU A 437 23.24 -4.94 20.66
N ALA A 438 22.14 -4.23 20.92
CA ALA A 438 21.13 -3.89 19.92
C ALA A 438 21.64 -2.88 18.87
N ALA A 439 22.33 -1.81 19.29
CA ALA A 439 22.83 -0.79 18.36
C ALA A 439 23.82 -1.33 17.33
N PRO A 440 24.91 -2.04 17.71
CA PRO A 440 25.82 -2.61 16.72
C PRO A 440 25.16 -3.69 15.88
N ALA A 441 24.23 -4.49 16.43
CA ALA A 441 23.52 -5.50 15.67
C ALA A 441 22.68 -4.87 14.54
N ILE A 442 21.89 -3.83 14.82
CA ILE A 442 21.10 -3.12 13.81
C ILE A 442 22.01 -2.38 12.81
N ALA A 443 23.14 -1.82 13.26
CA ALA A 443 24.13 -1.22 12.38
C ALA A 443 24.72 -2.26 11.39
N ILE A 444 25.10 -3.45 11.88
CA ILE A 444 25.60 -4.56 11.05
C ILE A 444 24.55 -5.02 10.04
N ALA A 445 23.29 -5.18 10.45
CA ALA A 445 22.20 -5.50 9.53
C ALA A 445 22.09 -4.44 8.41
N SER A 446 22.24 -3.16 8.77
CA SER A 446 22.12 -2.01 7.86
C SER A 446 23.27 -1.91 6.85
N ILE A 447 24.46 -2.47 7.12
CA ILE A 447 25.58 -2.52 6.17
C ILE A 447 25.16 -3.17 4.85
N GLY A 448 24.26 -4.16 4.90
CA GLY A 448 23.74 -4.81 3.69
C GLY A 448 23.03 -3.84 2.74
N LEU A 449 22.52 -2.70 3.22
CA LEU A 449 21.88 -1.68 2.37
C LEU A 449 22.92 -0.93 1.53
N LEU A 450 24.19 -0.93 1.93
CA LEU A 450 25.30 -0.27 1.25
C LEU A 450 25.96 -1.19 0.21
N LEU A 451 25.65 -2.48 0.21
CA LEU A 451 26.21 -3.44 -0.75
C LEU A 451 25.90 -3.03 -2.21
N PRO A 452 26.78 -3.36 -3.16
CA PRO A 452 26.58 -3.07 -4.58
C PRO A 452 25.27 -3.66 -5.10
N ARG A 453 24.60 -2.92 -5.99
CA ARG A 453 23.40 -3.41 -6.68
C ARG A 453 23.78 -4.60 -7.55
N THR A 454 23.01 -5.69 -7.47
CA THR A 454 23.12 -6.75 -8.47
C THR A 454 22.57 -6.24 -9.79
N GLY A 455 23.42 -6.16 -10.81
CA GLY A 455 23.01 -5.84 -12.17
C GLY A 455 22.00 -6.83 -12.73
N SER A 456 21.22 -6.39 -13.71
CA SER A 456 20.45 -7.31 -14.57
C SER A 456 21.38 -7.84 -15.68
N ASN A 457 21.17 -9.07 -16.13
CA ASN A 457 21.91 -9.61 -17.28
C ASN A 457 21.70 -8.77 -18.57
N ASP A 458 20.66 -7.93 -18.61
CA ASP A 458 20.34 -6.97 -19.68
C ASP A 458 20.91 -5.54 -19.45
N ASP A 459 21.84 -5.32 -18.50
CA ASP A 459 22.52 -4.02 -18.28
C ASP A 459 23.40 -3.55 -19.48
N GLN A 460 23.18 -4.07 -20.69
CA GLN A 460 23.93 -3.73 -21.91
C GLN A 460 23.55 -2.38 -22.53
N GLN A 461 22.46 -1.71 -22.11
CA GLN A 461 22.12 -0.37 -22.61
C GLN A 461 22.36 0.74 -21.58
N PRO A 462 22.93 1.89 -22.00
CA PRO A 462 22.98 3.07 -21.14
C PRO A 462 21.56 3.50 -20.80
N LEU A 463 21.16 3.32 -19.54
CA LEU A 463 19.89 3.82 -19.01
C LEU A 463 19.87 5.35 -19.21
N GLY A 464 18.90 5.85 -19.98
CA GLY A 464 18.70 7.29 -20.16
C GLY A 464 18.48 7.99 -18.82
N THR A 465 18.81 9.28 -18.75
CA THR A 465 18.56 10.11 -17.56
C THR A 465 17.10 9.93 -17.14
N TYR A 466 16.86 9.53 -15.88
CA TYR A 466 15.53 9.25 -15.30
C TYR A 466 14.87 7.90 -15.64
N THR A 467 15.60 6.91 -16.16
CA THR A 467 15.09 5.53 -16.38
C THR A 467 15.61 4.50 -15.36
N ASP A 468 16.54 4.89 -14.48
CA ASP A 468 17.06 4.00 -13.45
C ASP A 468 16.06 3.74 -12.31
N VAL A 469 16.17 2.54 -11.73
CA VAL A 469 15.29 2.03 -10.67
C VAL A 469 15.31 2.95 -9.45
N ALA A 470 14.12 3.25 -8.93
CA ALA A 470 13.95 4.13 -7.78
C ALA A 470 14.74 3.63 -6.55
N TRP A 471 15.39 4.57 -5.86
CA TRP A 471 16.19 4.33 -4.65
C TRP A 471 17.24 3.22 -4.78
N GLY A 472 17.71 2.94 -6.00
CA GLY A 472 18.70 1.92 -6.29
C GLY A 472 18.21 0.50 -6.01
N GLY A 473 16.93 0.22 -6.27
CA GLY A 473 16.30 -1.10 -6.08
C GLY A 473 15.69 -1.33 -4.69
N ARG A 474 15.68 -0.31 -3.82
CA ARG A 474 15.12 -0.40 -2.46
C ARG A 474 13.64 0.00 -2.37
N GLY A 475 12.94 0.14 -3.50
CA GLY A 475 11.55 0.64 -3.55
C GLY A 475 10.58 -0.15 -2.69
N ALA A 476 10.67 -1.49 -2.70
CA ALA A 476 9.87 -2.33 -1.82
C ALA A 476 10.03 -1.97 -0.32
N ALA A 477 11.25 -1.76 0.15
CA ALA A 477 11.51 -1.42 1.55
C ALA A 477 11.03 -0.01 1.91
N VAL A 478 11.21 0.96 1.00
CA VAL A 478 10.74 2.34 1.20
C VAL A 478 9.21 2.38 1.31
N ILE A 479 8.51 1.74 0.37
CA ILE A 479 7.04 1.71 0.37
C ILE A 479 6.50 0.96 1.59
N ALA A 480 7.05 -0.23 1.89
CA ALA A 480 6.68 -0.98 3.09
C ALA A 480 6.97 -0.21 4.38
N GLY A 481 8.08 0.54 4.44
CA GLY A 481 8.47 1.37 5.59
C GLY A 481 7.50 2.52 5.84
N PHE A 482 7.01 3.20 4.79
CA PHE A 482 5.94 4.19 4.95
C PHE A 482 4.64 3.56 5.48
N GLY A 483 4.28 2.38 4.96
CA GLY A 483 3.15 1.61 5.49
C GLY A 483 3.34 1.26 6.97
N TRP A 484 4.54 0.81 7.35
CA TRP A 484 4.90 0.50 8.73
C TRP A 484 4.76 1.70 9.66
N MET A 485 5.38 2.85 9.31
CA MET A 485 5.35 4.06 10.13
C MET A 485 3.92 4.52 10.39
N MET A 486 3.06 4.45 9.37
CA MET A 486 1.66 4.83 9.51
C MET A 486 0.87 3.83 10.36
N ALA A 487 1.13 2.52 10.25
CA ALA A 487 0.52 1.52 11.13
C ALA A 487 0.92 1.75 12.60
N ILE A 488 2.21 2.01 12.86
CA ILE A 488 2.70 2.32 14.20
C ILE A 488 2.06 3.60 14.73
N ALA A 489 1.99 4.67 13.92
CA ALA A 489 1.33 5.92 14.32
C ALA A 489 -0.15 5.72 14.64
N TYR A 490 -0.90 4.96 13.83
CA TYR A 490 -2.31 4.65 14.09
C TYR A 490 -2.50 3.80 15.36
N CYS A 491 -1.68 2.78 15.56
CA CYS A 491 -1.76 1.91 16.73
C CYS A 491 -1.36 2.64 18.02
N ALA A 492 -0.26 3.40 17.99
CA ALA A 492 0.20 4.23 19.10
C ALA A 492 -0.83 5.31 19.43
N GLY A 493 -1.34 6.02 18.43
CA GLY A 493 -2.36 7.04 18.61
C GLY A 493 -3.66 6.51 19.18
N LEU A 494 -4.09 5.30 18.79
CA LEU A 494 -5.24 4.63 19.39
C LEU A 494 -4.99 4.29 20.88
N LEU A 495 -3.82 3.76 21.21
CA LEU A 495 -3.47 3.45 22.60
C LEU A 495 -3.44 4.70 23.48
N TYR A 496 -2.82 5.80 23.02
CA TYR A 496 -2.85 7.09 23.71
C TYR A 496 -4.27 7.62 23.89
N TRP A 497 -5.05 7.65 22.81
CA TRP A 497 -6.42 8.18 22.84
C TRP A 497 -7.35 7.42 23.80
N ILE A 498 -7.13 6.11 23.98
CA ILE A 498 -7.87 5.28 24.94
C ILE A 498 -7.33 5.47 26.35
N ALA A 499 -6.01 5.41 26.56
CA ALA A 499 -5.39 5.62 27.87
C ALA A 499 -5.81 6.96 28.48
N ASP A 500 -5.70 8.06 27.72
CA ASP A 500 -6.10 9.41 28.13
C ASP A 500 -7.59 9.50 28.52
N ARG A 501 -8.45 8.69 27.89
CA ARG A 501 -9.88 8.64 28.25
C ARG A 501 -10.16 7.85 29.51
N LEU A 502 -9.42 6.77 29.71
CA LEU A 502 -9.57 5.93 30.90
C LEU A 502 -9.05 6.65 32.16
N ASP A 503 -8.02 7.49 32.02
CA ASP A 503 -7.48 8.30 33.12
C ASP A 503 -8.44 9.38 33.62
N GLY A 504 -9.36 9.86 32.78
CA GLY A 504 -10.30 10.92 33.15
C GLY A 504 -9.65 12.33 33.24
N PRO A 505 -10.31 13.32 33.87
CA PRO A 505 -9.76 14.67 33.97
C PRO A 505 -8.49 14.68 34.82
N ALA A 506 -7.42 15.26 34.28
CA ALA A 506 -6.06 15.22 34.82
C ALA A 506 -6.01 15.51 36.34
N SER A 507 -5.37 14.61 37.08
CA SER A 507 -5.02 14.81 38.50
C SER A 507 -4.09 16.02 38.64
N PRO A 508 -4.23 16.86 39.68
CA PRO A 508 -3.32 17.98 39.96
C PRO A 508 -1.84 17.56 40.08
N SER A 509 -1.57 16.28 40.31
CA SER A 509 -0.24 15.68 40.42
C SER A 509 0.45 15.39 39.08
N GLY A 510 -0.28 15.44 37.95
CA GLY A 510 0.23 15.04 36.63
C GLY A 510 0.52 13.53 36.51
N PHE A 511 0.07 12.72 37.46
CA PHE A 511 0.20 11.26 37.45
C PHE A 511 -1.01 10.60 36.79
N SER A 512 -0.76 9.56 35.98
CA SER A 512 -1.76 8.73 35.32
C SER A 512 -1.56 7.27 35.79
N PRO A 513 -2.59 6.62 36.37
CA PRO A 513 -2.52 5.21 36.74
C PRO A 513 -2.54 4.27 35.51
N ILE A 514 -2.88 4.77 34.32
CA ILE A 514 -3.01 3.98 33.10
C ILE A 514 -1.96 4.42 32.09
N ALA A 515 -0.88 3.65 32.01
CA ALA A 515 0.22 3.97 31.12
C ALA A 515 0.09 3.17 29.80
N PRO A 516 0.24 3.83 28.64
CA PRO A 516 0.50 3.09 27.40
C PRO A 516 1.86 2.38 27.49
N PRO A 517 2.03 1.27 26.74
CA PRO A 517 3.24 0.47 26.81
C PRO A 517 4.47 1.28 26.44
N LEU A 518 5.60 1.05 27.11
CA LEU A 518 6.79 1.89 27.00
C LEU A 518 7.31 2.11 25.56
N PRO A 519 7.28 1.12 24.64
CA PRO A 519 7.65 1.35 23.24
C PRO A 519 6.82 2.41 22.51
N VAL A 520 5.58 2.64 22.95
CA VAL A 520 4.68 3.66 22.37
C VAL A 520 5.16 5.08 22.69
N ILE A 521 5.77 5.30 23.87
CA ILE A 521 6.40 6.58 24.26
C ILE A 521 7.57 6.94 23.34
N TRP A 522 8.36 5.94 22.95
CA TRP A 522 9.42 6.14 21.96
C TRP A 522 8.86 6.43 20.55
N ALA A 523 7.65 5.96 20.23
CA ALA A 523 6.97 6.28 18.99
C ALA A 523 6.52 7.75 18.93
N GLY A 524 6.13 8.37 20.06
CA GLY A 524 5.84 9.80 20.14
C GLY A 524 7.05 10.67 19.78
N LEU A 525 8.20 10.43 20.41
CA LEU A 525 9.45 11.11 20.06
C LEU A 525 9.81 10.92 18.57
N ALA A 526 9.68 9.69 18.07
CA ALA A 526 9.93 9.38 16.66
C ALA A 526 8.96 10.15 15.75
N PHE A 527 7.69 10.28 16.14
CA PHE A 527 6.69 11.02 15.37
C PHE A 527 7.06 12.50 15.25
N THR A 528 7.43 13.15 16.36
CA THR A 528 7.87 14.55 16.37
C THR A 528 9.06 14.79 15.45
N VAL A 529 10.10 13.95 15.56
CA VAL A 529 11.31 14.08 14.72
C VAL A 529 11.00 13.76 13.25
N ALA A 530 10.13 12.78 12.98
CA ALA A 530 9.69 12.46 11.62
C ALA A 530 8.88 13.61 10.99
N THR A 531 8.03 14.29 11.75
CA THR A 531 7.30 15.49 11.29
C THR A 531 8.26 16.64 11.01
N ALA A 532 9.25 16.87 11.88
CA ALA A 532 10.28 17.89 11.65
C ALA A 532 11.11 17.60 10.38
N ALA A 533 11.50 16.34 10.17
CA ALA A 533 12.20 15.91 8.96
C ALA A 533 11.34 16.07 7.69
N LEU A 534 10.03 15.82 7.78
CA LEU A 534 9.09 16.05 6.68
C LEU A 534 9.02 17.54 6.33
N LEU A 535 8.87 18.41 7.34
CA LEU A 535 8.87 19.86 7.15
C LEU A 535 10.17 20.35 6.52
N GLY A 536 11.34 19.87 6.98
CA GLY A 536 12.63 20.17 6.38
C GLY A 536 12.73 19.73 4.91
N THR A 537 12.16 18.57 4.57
CA THR A 537 12.10 18.08 3.19
C THR A 537 11.20 18.96 2.31
N LEU A 538 10.05 19.41 2.83
CA LEU A 538 9.13 20.33 2.15
C LEU A 538 9.77 21.71 1.93
N ILE A 539 10.46 22.26 2.93
CA ILE A 539 11.22 23.52 2.80
C ILE A 539 12.28 23.36 1.71
N ARG A 540 13.03 22.25 1.71
CA ARG A 540 14.02 21.97 0.67
C ARG A 540 13.39 21.88 -0.73
N ALA A 541 12.23 21.24 -0.85
CA ALA A 541 11.47 21.18 -2.09
C ALA A 541 11.02 22.58 -2.56
N ALA A 542 10.55 23.42 -1.65
CA ALA A 542 10.15 24.80 -1.95
C ALA A 542 11.33 25.67 -2.40
N MET A 543 12.52 25.49 -1.81
CA MET A 543 13.74 26.17 -2.25
C MET A 543 14.15 25.75 -3.67
N ILE A 544 14.13 24.44 -3.95
CA ILE A 544 14.44 23.91 -5.29
C ILE A 544 13.44 24.45 -6.31
N PHE A 545 12.15 24.39 -5.98
CA PHE A 545 11.07 24.93 -6.80
C PHE A 545 11.26 26.42 -7.10
N GLY A 546 11.60 27.22 -6.10
CA GLY A 546 11.90 28.65 -6.26
C GLY A 546 13.07 28.90 -7.22
N GLY A 547 14.14 28.10 -7.13
CA GLY A 547 15.29 28.15 -8.04
C GLY A 547 14.93 27.74 -9.47
N LEU A 548 14.20 26.64 -9.64
CA LEU A 548 13.74 26.16 -10.95
C LEU A 548 12.81 27.17 -11.62
N ARG A 549 11.86 27.75 -10.87
CA ARG A 549 10.93 28.77 -11.39
C ARG A 549 11.67 30.00 -11.90
N ARG A 550 12.69 30.47 -11.18
CA ARG A 550 13.54 31.58 -11.63
C ARG A 550 14.30 31.22 -12.91
N ALA A 551 14.89 30.03 -12.97
CA ALA A 551 15.63 29.57 -14.15
C ALA A 551 14.73 29.44 -15.39
N GLU A 552 13.54 28.85 -15.26
CA GLU A 552 12.58 28.72 -16.37
C GLU A 552 12.02 30.08 -16.81
N TYR A 553 11.78 31.00 -15.88
CA TYR A 553 11.38 32.37 -16.22
C TYR A 553 12.46 33.06 -17.06
N THR A 554 13.72 33.02 -16.62
CA THR A 554 14.84 33.60 -17.36
C THR A 554 14.97 32.98 -18.76
N ARG A 555 14.79 31.66 -18.90
CA ARG A 555 14.81 30.97 -20.21
C ARG A 555 13.70 31.45 -21.15
N LEU A 556 12.48 31.65 -20.62
CA LEU A 556 11.34 32.12 -21.42
C LEU A 556 11.50 33.58 -21.87
N THR A 557 12.18 34.41 -21.09
CA THR A 557 12.39 35.84 -21.40
C THR A 557 13.69 36.11 -22.15
N ALA A 558 14.68 35.21 -22.07
CA ALA A 558 16.00 35.43 -22.69
C ALA A 558 15.89 35.55 -24.22
N GLY A 559 16.53 36.58 -24.77
CA GLY A 559 16.61 36.79 -26.22
C GLY A 559 15.35 37.35 -26.88
N ARG A 560 14.26 37.58 -26.14
CA ARG A 560 13.01 38.16 -26.66
C ARG A 560 12.94 39.65 -26.31
N ARG A 561 13.15 40.53 -27.31
CA ARG A 561 13.24 41.99 -27.11
C ARG A 561 11.89 42.70 -27.04
N ASP A 562 10.81 42.06 -27.52
CA ASP A 562 9.51 42.70 -27.74
C ASP A 562 8.38 42.13 -26.84
N LEU A 563 8.71 41.60 -25.65
CA LEU A 563 7.71 41.05 -24.74
C LEU A 563 6.93 42.18 -24.04
N SER A 564 5.61 42.16 -24.17
CA SER A 564 4.74 43.08 -23.43
C SER A 564 4.74 42.77 -21.94
N ALA A 565 4.25 43.71 -21.11
CA ALA A 565 4.03 43.45 -19.68
C ALA A 565 3.08 42.25 -19.43
N HIS A 566 2.16 42.01 -20.37
CA HIS A 566 1.28 40.84 -20.34
C HIS A 566 2.05 39.54 -20.60
N ASP A 567 2.87 39.50 -21.64
CA ASP A 567 3.69 38.32 -21.95
C ASP A 567 4.65 37.98 -20.81
N LEU A 568 5.21 38.99 -20.13
CA LEU A 568 6.05 38.79 -18.95
C LEU A 568 5.28 38.14 -17.79
N ARG A 569 4.02 38.55 -17.54
CA ARG A 569 3.17 37.89 -16.53
C ARG A 569 2.90 36.43 -16.94
N ARG A 570 2.55 36.20 -18.20
CA ARG A 570 2.26 34.86 -18.73
C ARG A 570 3.49 33.95 -18.68
N CYS A 571 4.68 34.45 -19.00
CA CYS A 571 5.95 33.73 -18.80
C CYS A 571 6.15 33.32 -17.32
N ARG A 572 5.69 34.14 -16.37
CA ARG A 572 5.75 33.83 -14.93
C ARG A 572 4.82 32.67 -14.56
N ASP A 573 3.63 32.63 -15.14
CA ASP A 573 2.69 31.52 -14.96
C ASP A 573 3.24 30.23 -15.58
N VAL A 574 3.72 30.29 -16.84
CA VAL A 574 4.29 29.12 -17.53
C VAL A 574 5.53 28.59 -16.81
N SER A 575 6.40 29.46 -16.31
CA SER A 575 7.58 29.04 -15.53
C SER A 575 7.22 28.33 -14.23
N THR A 576 6.05 28.62 -13.64
CA THR A 576 5.54 27.92 -12.45
C THR A 576 5.21 26.46 -12.77
N PHE A 577 4.50 26.19 -13.87
CA PHE A 577 4.17 24.83 -14.29
C PHE A 577 5.40 24.05 -14.77
N ARG A 578 6.30 24.67 -15.53
CA ARG A 578 7.56 24.04 -15.94
C ARG A 578 8.49 23.73 -14.76
N ALA A 579 8.53 24.60 -13.76
CA ALA A 579 9.29 24.34 -12.53
C ALA A 579 8.69 23.19 -11.72
N LEU A 580 7.36 23.11 -11.62
CA LEU A 580 6.69 22.00 -10.97
C LEU A 580 6.98 20.69 -11.72
N HIS A 581 6.93 20.72 -13.05
CA HIS A 581 7.28 19.58 -13.89
C HIS A 581 8.67 19.04 -13.59
N ARG A 582 9.66 19.93 -13.54
CA ARG A 582 11.05 19.56 -13.22
C ARG A 582 11.22 19.12 -11.77
N LEU A 583 10.54 19.75 -10.81
CA LEU A 583 10.58 19.34 -9.40
C LEU A 583 10.08 17.90 -9.24
N VAL A 584 8.92 17.58 -9.81
CA VAL A 584 8.31 16.25 -9.71
C VAL A 584 9.15 15.23 -10.48
N GLY A 585 9.53 15.53 -11.72
CA GLY A 585 10.27 14.61 -12.58
C GLY A 585 11.72 14.36 -12.18
N GLU A 586 12.45 15.39 -11.74
CA GLU A 586 13.91 15.32 -11.52
C GLU A 586 14.30 15.17 -10.03
N HIS A 587 13.43 15.59 -9.10
CA HIS A 587 13.78 15.69 -7.67
C HIS A 587 12.91 14.86 -6.72
N ALA A 588 11.63 14.60 -7.02
CA ALA A 588 10.71 13.99 -6.05
C ALA A 588 11.19 12.64 -5.51
N VAL A 589 11.60 11.71 -6.39
CA VAL A 589 12.12 10.38 -5.97
C VAL A 589 13.31 10.52 -5.02
N ARG A 590 14.20 11.49 -5.26
CA ARG A 590 15.39 11.73 -4.43
C ARG A 590 15.01 12.35 -3.09
N LEU A 591 14.09 13.31 -3.06
CA LEU A 591 13.59 13.92 -1.82
C LEU A 591 12.90 12.90 -0.92
N ILE A 592 12.04 12.04 -1.49
CA ILE A 592 11.42 10.93 -0.76
C ILE A 592 12.49 9.98 -0.23
N GLY A 593 13.54 9.72 -1.02
CA GLY A 593 14.67 8.89 -0.59
C GLY A 593 15.44 9.45 0.61
N TYR A 594 15.66 10.78 0.66
CA TYR A 594 16.30 11.42 1.80
C TYR A 594 15.42 11.35 3.05
N TYR A 595 14.12 11.63 2.92
CA TYR A 595 13.19 11.47 4.03
C TYR A 595 13.18 10.04 4.56
N ALA A 596 13.08 9.05 3.67
CA ALA A 596 13.09 7.64 4.05
C ALA A 596 14.41 7.22 4.74
N ALA A 597 15.55 7.77 4.34
CA ALA A 597 16.83 7.50 4.99
C ALA A 597 16.89 8.09 6.41
N VAL A 598 16.43 9.33 6.60
CA VAL A 598 16.33 9.95 7.93
C VAL A 598 15.37 9.18 8.83
N ALA A 599 14.20 8.81 8.30
CA ALA A 599 13.21 8.01 9.02
C ALA A 599 13.76 6.63 9.42
N ALA A 600 14.50 5.95 8.52
CA ALA A 600 15.10 4.65 8.83
C ALA A 600 16.11 4.72 9.99
N VAL A 601 16.94 5.77 10.01
CA VAL A 601 17.90 6.00 11.11
C VAL A 601 17.15 6.26 12.42
N LEU A 602 16.16 7.15 12.41
CA LEU A 602 15.34 7.46 13.57
C LEU A 602 14.66 6.22 14.14
N VAL A 603 14.04 5.42 13.28
CA VAL A 603 13.35 4.19 13.65
C VAL A 603 14.30 3.14 14.24
N ALA A 604 15.51 3.01 13.68
CA ALA A 604 16.54 2.14 14.25
C ALA A 604 16.91 2.57 15.67
N PHE A 605 17.11 3.88 15.92
CA PHE A 605 17.35 4.40 17.26
C PHE A 605 16.17 4.15 18.21
N SER A 606 14.94 4.41 17.78
CA SER A 606 13.74 4.15 18.58
C SER A 606 13.59 2.67 18.96
N CYS A 607 13.96 1.73 18.08
CA CYS A 607 13.92 0.30 18.40
C CYS A 607 15.00 -0.09 19.42
N VAL A 608 16.23 0.43 19.28
CA VAL A 608 17.29 0.22 20.30
C VAL A 608 16.81 0.72 21.66
N ALA A 609 16.21 1.90 21.69
CA ALA A 609 15.73 2.52 22.91
C ALA A 609 14.49 1.81 23.50
N ALA A 610 13.57 1.33 22.67
CA ALA A 610 12.44 0.52 23.13
C ALA A 610 12.92 -0.79 23.78
N LEU A 611 13.98 -1.41 23.26
CA LEU A 611 14.56 -2.63 23.84
C LEU A 611 15.21 -2.40 25.20
N THR A 612 15.72 -1.20 25.51
CA THR A 612 16.36 -0.94 26.82
C THR A 612 15.37 -0.88 27.97
N ARG A 613 14.06 -0.86 27.69
CA ARG A 613 12.97 -0.76 28.67
C ARG A 613 13.12 0.43 29.61
N THR A 614 13.65 1.54 29.08
CA THR A 614 13.78 2.82 29.79
C THR A 614 12.96 3.91 29.13
N ARG A 615 12.42 4.84 29.92
CA ARG A 615 11.74 6.05 29.42
C ARG A 615 12.71 7.00 28.72
N PRO A 616 12.25 7.82 27.74
CA PRO A 616 13.12 8.75 27.01
C PRO A 616 13.82 9.79 27.89
N ALA A 617 13.18 10.21 28.98
CA ALA A 617 13.74 11.13 29.95
C ALA A 617 13.14 10.90 31.35
N PRO A 618 13.91 11.08 32.44
CA PRO A 618 13.42 10.95 33.80
C PRO A 618 12.47 12.10 34.20
N ALA A 619 11.70 11.87 35.27
CA ALA A 619 10.84 12.90 35.85
C ALA A 619 11.69 14.10 36.32
N GLY A 620 11.29 15.33 35.94
CA GLY A 620 12.02 16.56 36.31
C GLY A 620 13.31 16.85 35.52
N ALA A 621 13.56 16.16 34.41
CA ALA A 621 14.72 16.40 33.56
C ALA A 621 14.78 17.84 33.01
N SER A 622 15.95 18.48 33.09
CA SER A 622 16.25 19.80 32.53
C SER A 622 17.34 19.74 31.46
N GLY A 623 17.58 20.85 30.74
CA GLY A 623 18.57 20.90 29.66
C GLY A 623 18.21 20.02 28.45
N TRP A 624 19.18 19.30 27.89
CA TRP A 624 18.96 18.43 26.73
C TRP A 624 17.93 17.31 27.00
N ALA A 625 17.97 16.69 28.17
CA ALA A 625 17.01 15.65 28.54
C ALA A 625 15.59 16.21 28.69
N GLY A 626 15.45 17.47 29.14
CA GLY A 626 14.17 18.17 29.15
C GLY A 626 13.62 18.44 27.74
N LEU A 627 14.49 18.74 26.77
CA LEU A 627 14.09 18.92 25.37
C LEU A 627 13.60 17.60 24.74
N VAL A 628 14.30 16.49 25.01
CA VAL A 628 13.89 15.15 24.55
C VAL A 628 12.51 14.80 25.13
N ARG A 629 12.30 15.09 26.42
CA ARG A 629 10.99 14.92 27.06
C ARG A 629 9.91 15.76 26.38
N ALA A 630 10.14 17.06 26.21
CA ALA A 630 9.17 17.95 25.58
C ALA A 630 8.83 17.52 24.14
N ALA A 631 9.80 16.99 23.40
CA ALA A 631 9.58 16.44 22.07
C ALA A 631 8.78 15.14 22.08
N ALA A 632 9.00 14.26 23.06
CA ALA A 632 8.19 13.06 23.28
C ALA A 632 6.75 13.44 23.66
N ASP A 633 6.56 14.32 24.66
CA ASP A 633 5.25 14.78 25.14
C ASP A 633 4.44 15.46 24.01
N LEU A 634 5.10 16.25 23.16
CA LEU A 634 4.49 16.83 21.96
C LEU A 634 4.03 15.74 20.97
N GLY A 635 4.86 14.73 20.77
CA GLY A 635 4.57 13.61 19.88
C GLY A 635 3.42 12.75 20.39
N ASP A 636 3.40 12.44 21.68
CA ASP A 636 2.32 11.74 22.38
C ASP A 636 1.00 12.50 22.20
N THR A 637 1.03 13.82 22.39
CA THR A 637 -0.13 14.68 22.15
C THR A 637 -0.59 14.60 20.68
N MET A 638 0.33 14.73 19.72
CA MET A 638 -0.01 14.65 18.30
C MET A 638 -0.59 13.29 17.91
N LEU A 639 -0.05 12.20 18.47
CA LEU A 639 -0.53 10.83 18.26
C LEU A 639 -1.90 10.61 18.91
N GLY A 640 -2.13 11.09 20.14
CA GLY A 640 -3.42 11.01 20.84
C GLY A 640 -4.54 11.74 20.09
N TRP A 641 -4.23 12.85 19.41
CA TRP A 641 -5.19 13.54 18.53
C TRP A 641 -5.32 12.93 17.13
N LEU A 642 -4.43 12.01 16.74
CA LEU A 642 -4.42 11.42 15.39
C LEU A 642 -5.73 10.72 15.00
N PRO A 643 -6.39 9.93 15.86
CA PRO A 643 -7.71 9.35 15.53
C PRO A 643 -8.75 10.40 15.15
N LEU A 644 -8.74 11.56 15.81
CA LEU A 644 -9.66 12.67 15.52
C LEU A 644 -9.26 13.43 14.26
N VAL A 645 -7.96 13.60 13.99
CA VAL A 645 -7.46 14.17 12.73
C VAL A 645 -7.84 13.28 11.55
N VAL A 646 -7.69 11.96 11.67
CA VAL A 646 -8.08 10.98 10.65
C VAL A 646 -9.60 11.02 10.44
N ALA A 647 -10.40 11.04 11.51
CA ALA A 647 -11.85 11.18 11.42
C ALA A 647 -12.27 12.52 10.76
N GLY A 648 -11.61 13.63 11.11
CA GLY A 648 -11.82 14.94 10.52
C GLY A 648 -11.45 15.00 9.04
N LEU A 649 -10.33 14.39 8.65
CA LEU A 649 -9.94 14.22 7.24
C LEU A 649 -10.96 13.38 6.49
N GLY A 650 -11.45 12.29 7.09
CA GLY A 650 -12.54 11.48 6.54
C GLY A 650 -13.81 12.30 6.29
N LEU A 651 -14.19 13.16 7.25
CA LEU A 651 -15.31 14.08 7.10
C LEU A 651 -15.06 15.16 6.02
N LEU A 652 -13.83 15.66 5.89
CA LEU A 652 -13.46 16.61 4.83
C LEU A 652 -13.49 15.95 3.45
N VAL A 653 -13.01 14.72 3.32
CA VAL A 653 -13.12 13.91 2.10
C VAL A 653 -14.59 13.67 1.75
N TYR A 654 -15.45 13.46 2.75
CA TYR A 654 -16.90 13.35 2.55
C TYR A 654 -17.53 14.66 2.04
N ARG A 655 -17.17 15.80 2.65
CA ARG A 655 -17.83 17.09 2.38
C ARG A 655 -17.25 17.88 1.21
N ASN A 656 -15.99 17.65 0.83
CA ASN A 656 -15.27 18.49 -0.14
C ASN A 656 -14.74 17.68 -1.33
N ASP A 657 -15.30 17.94 -2.51
CA ASP A 657 -14.95 17.25 -3.76
C ASP A 657 -13.48 17.44 -4.17
N THR A 658 -12.85 18.57 -3.82
CA THR A 658 -11.45 18.84 -4.14
C THR A 658 -10.52 18.03 -3.25
N VAL A 659 -10.81 17.96 -1.94
CA VAL A 659 -10.05 17.13 -0.99
C VAL A 659 -10.23 15.65 -1.35
N ARG A 660 -11.45 15.23 -1.68
CA ARG A 660 -11.73 13.87 -2.16
C ARG A 660 -10.91 13.52 -3.39
N ARG A 661 -10.86 14.40 -4.39
CA ARG A 661 -10.05 14.17 -5.61
C ARG A 661 -8.56 14.01 -5.27
N SER A 662 -8.00 14.88 -4.43
CA SER A 662 -6.59 14.80 -4.02
C SER A 662 -6.24 13.51 -3.29
N VAL A 663 -7.08 13.07 -2.34
CA VAL A 663 -6.89 11.80 -1.62
C VAL A 663 -7.12 10.61 -2.54
N GLY A 664 -8.09 10.71 -3.46
CA GLY A 664 -8.40 9.70 -4.47
C GLY A 664 -7.22 9.36 -5.37
N VAL A 665 -6.36 10.32 -5.71
CA VAL A 665 -5.14 10.05 -6.52
C VAL A 665 -4.22 9.03 -5.85
N LEU A 666 -3.94 9.20 -4.55
CA LEU A 666 -3.08 8.26 -3.81
C LEU A 666 -3.71 6.87 -3.76
N TRP A 667 -5.04 6.84 -3.63
CA TRP A 667 -5.81 5.60 -3.62
C TRP A 667 -5.81 4.88 -4.96
N ASP A 668 -6.00 5.59 -6.06
CA ASP A 668 -6.02 5.05 -7.42
C ASP A 668 -4.64 4.46 -7.81
N ILE A 669 -3.54 4.99 -7.27
CA ILE A 669 -2.21 4.41 -7.47
C ILE A 669 -2.06 3.15 -6.60
N GLY A 670 -2.50 3.20 -5.34
CA GLY A 670 -2.36 2.09 -4.39
C GLY A 670 -3.23 0.88 -4.75
N THR A 671 -4.43 1.10 -5.28
CA THR A 671 -5.42 0.08 -5.62
C THR A 671 -5.38 -0.36 -7.08
N PHE A 672 -4.40 0.10 -7.87
CA PHE A 672 -4.12 -0.50 -9.17
C PHE A 672 -3.65 -1.96 -9.05
N TRP A 673 -2.93 -2.28 -7.97
CA TRP A 673 -2.31 -3.59 -7.82
C TRP A 673 -3.23 -4.58 -7.10
N PRO A 674 -3.38 -5.82 -7.62
CA PRO A 674 -4.17 -6.85 -6.96
C PRO A 674 -3.68 -7.18 -5.55
N ARG A 675 -4.55 -7.74 -4.72
CA ARG A 675 -4.19 -8.17 -3.36
C ARG A 675 -3.39 -9.46 -3.40
N ALA A 676 -2.11 -9.40 -3.03
CA ALA A 676 -1.19 -10.54 -3.15
C ALA A 676 -0.26 -10.74 -1.94
N ALA A 677 -0.10 -9.72 -1.08
CA ALA A 677 0.70 -9.84 0.14
C ALA A 677 -0.12 -9.65 1.42
N HIS A 678 -1.15 -8.80 1.41
CA HIS A 678 -1.94 -8.50 2.59
C HIS A 678 -3.45 -8.59 2.30
N PRO A 679 -4.22 -9.41 3.05
CA PRO A 679 -5.65 -9.65 2.76
C PRO A 679 -6.56 -8.46 3.08
N LEU A 680 -6.15 -7.61 4.04
CA LEU A 680 -6.84 -6.35 4.37
C LEU A 680 -6.47 -5.19 3.44
N ALA A 681 -5.63 -5.43 2.44
CA ALA A 681 -5.48 -4.44 1.39
C ALA A 681 -6.87 -4.21 0.75
N PRO A 682 -7.15 -3.00 0.27
CA PRO A 682 -8.40 -2.67 -0.38
C PRO A 682 -8.49 -3.31 -1.76
N PRO A 683 -9.71 -3.48 -2.29
CA PRO A 683 -9.90 -4.15 -3.56
C PRO A 683 -9.29 -3.39 -4.73
N SER A 684 -8.81 -4.12 -5.74
CA SER A 684 -8.19 -3.50 -6.91
C SER A 684 -9.22 -3.17 -7.97
N TYR A 685 -9.29 -1.91 -8.42
CA TYR A 685 -10.16 -1.56 -9.55
C TYR A 685 -9.66 -2.17 -10.86
N ALA A 686 -8.37 -2.50 -10.98
CA ALA A 686 -7.79 -3.05 -12.20
C ALA A 686 -8.18 -4.52 -12.42
N GLU A 687 -8.48 -5.27 -11.35
CA GLU A 687 -9.07 -6.61 -11.42
C GLU A 687 -10.45 -6.60 -12.10
N ARG A 688 -11.08 -5.43 -12.23
CA ARG A 688 -12.31 -5.23 -13.00
C ARG A 688 -12.07 -4.50 -14.32
N ALA A 689 -11.34 -3.39 -14.28
CA ALA A 689 -11.15 -2.52 -15.44
C ALA A 689 -10.39 -3.18 -16.59
N VAL A 690 -9.36 -3.97 -16.30
CA VAL A 690 -8.55 -4.63 -17.34
C VAL A 690 -9.35 -5.73 -18.04
N PRO A 691 -10.02 -6.68 -17.34
CA PRO A 691 -10.92 -7.65 -17.98
C PRO A 691 -12.07 -7.04 -18.79
N GLU A 692 -12.71 -5.97 -18.30
CA GLU A 692 -13.79 -5.29 -19.02
C GLU A 692 -13.31 -4.65 -20.32
N LEU A 693 -12.16 -3.96 -20.29
CA LEU A 693 -11.55 -3.39 -21.49
C LEU A 693 -11.11 -4.48 -22.49
N GLN A 694 -10.51 -5.57 -21.99
CA GLN A 694 -10.15 -6.72 -22.82
C GLN A 694 -11.37 -7.31 -23.51
N THR A 695 -12.45 -7.54 -22.75
CA THR A 695 -13.72 -8.07 -23.25
C THR A 695 -14.34 -7.13 -24.29
N ARG A 696 -14.37 -5.82 -24.01
CA ARG A 696 -14.92 -4.83 -24.94
C ARG A 696 -14.15 -4.80 -26.24
N VAL A 697 -12.82 -4.68 -26.19
CA VAL A 697 -11.95 -4.54 -27.36
C VAL A 697 -11.94 -5.83 -28.19
N ALA A 698 -11.78 -6.99 -27.56
CA ALA A 698 -11.83 -8.27 -28.28
C ALA A 698 -13.24 -8.53 -28.85
N GLY A 699 -14.29 -8.23 -28.08
CA GLY A 699 -15.67 -8.48 -28.48
C GLY A 699 -16.08 -7.70 -29.73
N ILE A 700 -15.84 -6.38 -29.78
CA ILE A 700 -16.20 -5.55 -30.94
C ILE A 700 -15.39 -5.86 -32.21
N LEU A 701 -14.14 -6.31 -32.05
CA LEU A 701 -13.28 -6.72 -33.17
C LEU A 701 -13.64 -8.13 -33.68
N ALA A 702 -14.25 -8.97 -32.84
CA ALA A 702 -14.66 -10.32 -33.15
C ALA A 702 -16.05 -10.43 -33.79
N LEU A 703 -16.84 -9.34 -33.82
CA LEU A 703 -18.16 -9.33 -34.44
C LEU A 703 -18.07 -9.66 -35.94
N SER A 704 -19.12 -10.33 -36.45
CA SER A 704 -19.24 -10.68 -37.88
C SER A 704 -19.30 -9.44 -38.76
N GLU A 705 -18.86 -9.54 -40.02
CA GLU A 705 -18.84 -8.40 -40.96
C GLU A 705 -20.20 -7.72 -41.14
N GLN A 706 -21.29 -8.48 -40.97
CA GLN A 706 -22.68 -8.01 -41.09
C GLN A 706 -23.19 -7.28 -39.84
N ASP A 707 -22.49 -7.35 -38.71
CA ASP A 707 -22.92 -6.68 -37.49
C ASP A 707 -22.58 -5.18 -37.57
N PRO A 708 -23.57 -4.28 -37.49
CA PRO A 708 -23.34 -2.83 -37.60
C PRO A 708 -22.51 -2.25 -36.44
N ARG A 709 -22.25 -3.02 -35.37
CA ARG A 709 -21.40 -2.61 -34.23
C ARG A 709 -19.94 -3.00 -34.43
N ARG A 710 -19.62 -3.82 -35.44
CA ARG A 710 -18.25 -4.25 -35.73
C ARG A 710 -17.36 -3.04 -36.01
N MET A 711 -16.12 -3.13 -35.54
CA MET A 711 -15.07 -2.16 -35.80
C MET A 711 -13.90 -2.87 -36.51
N ASP A 712 -13.27 -2.20 -37.46
CA ASP A 712 -12.10 -2.71 -38.19
C ASP A 712 -10.81 -2.51 -37.41
N GLY A 713 -10.76 -1.47 -36.57
CA GLY A 713 -9.63 -1.17 -35.70
C GLY A 713 -10.02 -0.34 -34.48
N VAL A 714 -9.13 -0.32 -33.49
CA VAL A 714 -9.33 0.42 -32.24
C VAL A 714 -8.14 1.34 -31.99
N ILE A 715 -8.41 2.63 -31.75
CA ILE A 715 -7.48 3.56 -31.13
C ILE A 715 -7.72 3.49 -29.63
N LEU A 716 -6.79 2.93 -28.89
CA LEU A 716 -6.86 2.88 -27.43
C LEU A 716 -6.17 4.13 -26.86
N SER A 717 -6.94 5.08 -26.36
CA SER A 717 -6.45 6.36 -25.85
C SER A 717 -6.40 6.35 -24.33
N GLY A 718 -5.19 6.34 -23.74
CA GLY A 718 -5.00 6.37 -22.29
C GLY A 718 -4.49 7.73 -21.79
N HIS A 719 -5.15 8.29 -20.78
CA HIS A 719 -4.68 9.48 -20.06
C HIS A 719 -4.14 9.13 -18.68
N SER A 720 -2.95 9.59 -18.31
CA SER A 720 -2.46 9.47 -16.92
C SER A 720 -2.51 8.02 -16.41
N GLN A 721 -3.23 7.71 -15.33
CA GLN A 721 -3.44 6.32 -14.86
C GLN A 721 -4.09 5.41 -15.91
N GLY A 722 -4.91 5.95 -16.80
CA GLY A 722 -5.45 5.25 -17.97
C GLY A 722 -4.37 4.71 -18.90
N THR A 723 -3.19 5.32 -18.98
CA THR A 723 -2.05 4.75 -19.74
C THR A 723 -1.57 3.42 -19.15
N VAL A 724 -1.60 3.29 -17.83
CA VAL A 724 -1.20 2.06 -17.11
C VAL A 724 -2.25 0.96 -17.31
N ILE A 725 -3.53 1.32 -17.21
CA ILE A 725 -4.66 0.40 -17.46
C ILE A 725 -4.63 -0.10 -18.92
N CYS A 726 -4.46 0.81 -19.88
CA CYS A 726 -4.35 0.45 -21.30
C CYS A 726 -3.14 -0.45 -21.56
N ALA A 727 -1.97 -0.14 -21.00
CA ALA A 727 -0.78 -0.98 -21.14
C ALA A 727 -1.01 -2.40 -20.59
N ALA A 728 -1.64 -2.53 -19.42
CA ALA A 728 -2.01 -3.81 -18.85
C ALA A 728 -3.01 -4.58 -19.74
N THR A 729 -4.02 -3.89 -20.28
CA THR A 729 -5.01 -4.47 -21.20
C THR A 729 -4.36 -4.98 -22.48
N LEU A 730 -3.44 -4.21 -23.07
CA LEU A 730 -2.72 -4.61 -24.27
C LEU A 730 -1.82 -5.84 -24.05
N LEU A 731 -1.28 -6.03 -22.85
CA LEU A 731 -0.49 -7.22 -22.52
C LEU A 731 -1.35 -8.47 -22.31
N GLN A 732 -2.62 -8.30 -21.89
CA GLN A 732 -3.60 -9.38 -21.74
C GLN A 732 -4.29 -9.77 -23.06
N LEU A 733 -4.29 -8.89 -24.06
CA LEU A 733 -4.93 -9.15 -25.35
C LEU A 733 -4.12 -10.14 -26.22
N PRO A 734 -4.78 -11.15 -26.83
CA PRO A 734 -4.17 -12.02 -27.82
C PRO A 734 -3.55 -11.26 -29.01
N ALA A 735 -2.45 -11.80 -29.56
CA ALA A 735 -1.71 -11.20 -30.68
C ALA A 735 -2.59 -10.82 -31.88
N ARG A 736 -3.59 -11.63 -32.22
CA ARG A 736 -4.53 -11.37 -33.32
C ARG A 736 -5.29 -10.05 -33.18
N TRP A 737 -5.66 -9.67 -31.96
CA TRP A 737 -6.41 -8.44 -31.71
C TRP A 737 -5.50 -7.22 -31.64
N ARG A 738 -4.30 -7.37 -31.05
CA ARG A 738 -3.31 -6.27 -30.92
C ARG A 738 -2.88 -5.68 -32.26
N ARG A 739 -2.85 -6.49 -33.33
CA ARG A 739 -2.55 -6.04 -34.70
C ARG A 739 -3.57 -5.08 -35.30
N ARG A 740 -4.74 -4.92 -34.67
CA ARG A 740 -5.81 -3.99 -35.08
C ARG A 740 -5.96 -2.83 -34.09
N ILE A 741 -4.96 -2.63 -33.22
CA ILE A 741 -5.00 -1.60 -32.19
C ILE A 741 -3.85 -0.63 -32.40
N TRP A 742 -4.12 0.66 -32.21
CA TRP A 742 -3.11 1.69 -32.05
C TRP A 742 -3.25 2.33 -30.67
N PHE A 743 -2.16 2.40 -29.92
CA PHE A 743 -2.14 2.96 -28.57
C PHE A 743 -1.75 4.44 -28.60
N LEU A 744 -2.61 5.32 -28.09
CA LEU A 744 -2.30 6.72 -27.84
C LEU A 744 -2.16 6.94 -26.34
N SER A 745 -0.96 7.31 -25.87
CA SER A 745 -0.72 7.61 -24.46
C SER A 745 -0.45 9.10 -24.26
N TYR A 746 -1.04 9.70 -23.23
CA TYR A 746 -0.80 11.12 -22.91
C TYR A 746 -0.91 11.35 -21.40
N GLY A 747 -0.15 12.34 -20.90
CA GLY A 747 0.11 12.42 -19.46
C GLY A 747 0.75 11.13 -18.92
N CYS A 748 1.55 10.45 -19.74
CA CYS A 748 2.00 9.08 -19.52
C CYS A 748 2.96 8.94 -18.33
N GLN A 749 2.63 8.05 -17.39
CA GLN A 749 3.40 7.82 -16.16
C GLN A 749 4.31 6.58 -16.23
N LEU A 750 4.29 5.86 -17.36
CA LEU A 750 4.98 4.56 -17.53
C LEU A 750 6.49 4.67 -17.35
N THR A 751 7.13 5.73 -17.86
CA THR A 751 8.60 5.87 -17.79
C THR A 751 9.07 6.40 -16.43
N ARG A 752 8.63 7.60 -16.03
CA ARG A 752 9.21 8.34 -14.89
C ARG A 752 8.77 7.86 -13.52
N LEU A 753 7.56 7.29 -13.40
CA LEU A 753 7.01 6.83 -12.13
C LEU A 753 6.98 5.31 -12.08
N TYR A 754 6.12 4.70 -12.90
CA TYR A 754 5.87 3.26 -12.84
C TYR A 754 7.12 2.45 -13.23
N GLY A 755 7.87 2.85 -14.25
CA GLY A 755 9.06 2.13 -14.70
C GLY A 755 10.22 2.18 -13.71
N ARG A 756 10.26 3.20 -12.85
CA ARG A 756 11.28 3.31 -11.79
C ARG A 756 10.89 2.58 -10.52
N VAL A 757 9.62 2.67 -10.11
CA VAL A 757 9.11 2.10 -8.85
C VAL A 757 8.72 0.63 -9.02
N PHE A 758 8.20 0.24 -10.18
CA PHE A 758 7.74 -1.10 -10.54
C PHE A 758 8.50 -1.64 -11.77
N PRO A 759 9.84 -1.74 -11.71
CA PRO A 759 10.68 -1.98 -12.88
C PRO A 759 10.43 -3.33 -13.56
N ALA A 760 9.94 -4.33 -12.82
CA ALA A 760 9.67 -5.64 -13.39
C ALA A 760 8.41 -5.69 -14.28
N TYR A 761 7.56 -4.66 -14.22
CA TYR A 761 6.33 -4.53 -15.00
C TYR A 761 6.45 -3.47 -16.10
N PHE A 762 7.02 -2.31 -15.76
CA PHE A 762 7.07 -1.13 -16.62
C PHE A 762 8.48 -0.56 -16.79
N GLY A 763 9.52 -1.28 -16.37
CA GLY A 763 10.91 -0.86 -16.58
C GLY A 763 11.28 -0.76 -18.07
N PRO A 764 12.43 -0.17 -18.42
CA PRO A 764 12.81 0.09 -19.81
C PRO A 764 12.70 -1.13 -20.74
N ASP A 765 13.19 -2.29 -20.31
CA ASP A 765 13.13 -3.52 -21.10
C ASP A 765 11.69 -4.06 -21.23
N ARG A 766 10.86 -3.83 -20.21
CA ARG A 766 9.45 -4.25 -20.22
C ARG A 766 8.58 -3.35 -21.10
N LEU A 767 8.94 -2.08 -21.23
CA LEU A 767 8.29 -1.18 -22.20
C LEU A 767 8.65 -1.56 -23.64
N ARG A 768 9.87 -2.05 -23.90
CA ARG A 768 10.21 -2.63 -25.21
C ARG A 768 9.36 -3.85 -25.52
N VAL A 769 9.20 -4.77 -24.56
CA VAL A 769 8.28 -5.91 -24.73
C VAL A 769 6.87 -5.43 -25.10
N LEU A 770 6.33 -4.39 -24.44
CA LEU A 770 5.04 -3.82 -24.83
C LEU A 770 5.06 -3.30 -26.28
N ALA A 771 6.09 -2.56 -26.68
CA ALA A 771 6.25 -2.05 -28.04
C ALA A 771 6.35 -3.18 -29.08
N ASP A 772 7.14 -4.22 -28.82
CA ASP A 772 7.27 -5.40 -29.68
C ASP A 772 5.91 -6.09 -29.87
N ASN A 773 5.12 -6.18 -28.80
CA ASN A 773 3.77 -6.75 -28.85
C ASN A 773 2.75 -5.86 -29.60
N LEU A 774 3.06 -4.58 -29.80
CA LEU A 774 2.30 -3.62 -30.60
C LEU A 774 2.88 -3.42 -32.01
N THR A 775 3.94 -4.13 -32.35
CA THR A 775 4.55 -4.03 -33.69
C THR A 775 3.69 -4.76 -34.70
N TRP A 776 3.23 -4.04 -35.71
CA TRP A 776 2.46 -4.61 -36.82
C TRP A 776 3.38 -5.36 -37.78
N PRO A 777 2.84 -6.27 -38.62
CA PRO A 777 3.64 -6.97 -39.64
C PRO A 777 4.40 -6.06 -40.60
N SER A 778 3.94 -4.81 -40.76
CA SER A 778 4.61 -3.76 -41.53
C SER A 778 5.86 -3.18 -40.85
N GLY A 779 6.20 -3.63 -39.65
CA GLY A 779 7.33 -3.14 -38.85
C GLY A 779 7.06 -1.85 -38.06
N HIS A 780 5.86 -1.28 -38.15
CA HIS A 780 5.49 -0.07 -37.39
C HIS A 780 5.07 -0.44 -35.98
N VAL A 781 5.58 0.27 -34.97
CA VAL A 781 5.09 0.12 -33.60
C VAL A 781 3.79 0.91 -33.46
N ALA A 782 2.67 0.26 -33.18
CA ALA A 782 1.38 0.96 -33.11
C ALA A 782 1.19 1.69 -31.77
N TRP A 783 2.09 2.62 -31.45
CA TRP A 783 2.10 3.39 -30.22
C TRP A 783 2.64 4.82 -30.45
N THR A 784 1.79 5.82 -30.18
CA THR A 784 2.18 7.23 -30.13
C THR A 784 2.00 7.80 -28.73
N ASN A 785 3.02 8.44 -28.17
CA ASN A 785 2.98 9.14 -26.90
C ASN A 785 2.93 10.67 -27.10
N PHE A 786 2.14 11.37 -26.28
CA PHE A 786 2.09 12.84 -26.24
C PHE A 786 2.52 13.36 -24.87
N TRP A 787 3.35 14.39 -24.86
CA TRP A 787 3.90 14.96 -23.63
C TRP A 787 4.16 16.47 -23.78
N ARG A 788 4.25 17.20 -22.67
CA ARG A 788 4.59 18.64 -22.65
C ARG A 788 5.32 19.04 -21.38
N ASP A 789 6.10 20.13 -21.47
CA ASP A 789 6.97 20.61 -20.39
C ASP A 789 6.22 21.20 -19.18
N THR A 790 4.92 21.41 -19.28
CA THR A 790 4.05 21.93 -18.22
C THR A 790 3.38 20.82 -17.40
N ASP A 791 3.43 19.57 -17.85
CA ASP A 791 2.73 18.43 -17.23
C ASP A 791 3.63 17.71 -16.20
N PRO A 792 3.44 17.85 -14.88
CA PRO A 792 4.35 17.28 -13.90
C PRO A 792 4.35 15.76 -13.78
N LEU A 793 3.38 15.08 -14.37
CA LEU A 793 3.25 13.63 -14.30
C LEU A 793 3.60 12.95 -15.64
N GLY A 794 3.22 13.59 -16.74
CA GLY A 794 3.45 13.09 -18.09
C GLY A 794 4.92 13.17 -18.52
N TRP A 795 5.40 12.11 -19.17
CA TRP A 795 6.75 12.10 -19.72
C TRP A 795 6.87 11.41 -21.08
N ARG A 796 8.05 11.63 -21.68
CA ARG A 796 8.52 10.95 -22.88
C ARG A 796 8.53 9.43 -22.71
N VAL A 797 8.26 8.72 -23.80
CA VAL A 797 8.37 7.27 -23.87
C VAL A 797 9.19 6.86 -25.09
N SER A 798 10.36 6.26 -24.85
CA SER A 798 11.31 5.89 -25.91
C SER A 798 10.98 4.58 -26.63
N ALA A 799 9.99 3.83 -26.14
CA ALA A 799 9.61 2.53 -26.69
C ALA A 799 8.52 2.63 -27.79
N GLY A 800 7.78 3.74 -27.86
CA GLY A 800 6.77 3.94 -28.90
C GLY A 800 7.39 4.32 -30.25
N GLU A 801 6.58 4.28 -31.31
CA GLU A 801 6.96 4.74 -32.66
C GLU A 801 7.21 6.24 -32.68
N ARG A 802 6.35 6.99 -31.98
CA ARG A 802 6.39 8.45 -31.94
C ARG A 802 6.24 8.94 -30.51
N ASP A 803 7.01 9.98 -30.20
CA ASP A 803 6.96 10.72 -28.95
C ASP A 803 6.77 12.21 -29.27
N VAL A 804 5.50 12.63 -29.38
CA VAL A 804 5.06 13.91 -29.92
C VAL A 804 5.02 14.97 -28.81
N PRO A 805 5.85 16.03 -28.88
CA PRO A 805 5.72 17.16 -27.99
C PRO A 805 4.45 17.95 -28.31
N VAL A 806 3.68 18.29 -27.28
CA VAL A 806 2.51 19.16 -27.37
C VAL A 806 2.88 20.54 -26.85
N THR A 807 2.56 21.57 -27.63
CA THR A 807 2.83 22.96 -27.24
C THR A 807 1.88 23.40 -26.13
N ASP A 808 2.41 23.93 -25.02
CA ASP A 808 1.59 24.46 -23.92
C ASP A 808 2.27 25.63 -23.17
N PRO A 809 1.64 26.82 -23.08
CA PRO A 809 0.44 27.21 -23.82
C PRO A 809 0.73 27.38 -25.32
N GLU A 810 -0.31 27.32 -26.15
CA GLU A 810 -0.20 27.47 -27.61
C GLU A 810 0.38 28.84 -28.02
N ALA A 811 0.03 29.89 -27.28
CA ALA A 811 0.61 31.21 -27.39
C ALA A 811 0.61 31.93 -26.03
N LEU A 812 1.37 33.03 -25.91
CA LEU A 812 1.44 33.83 -24.69
C LEU A 812 0.28 34.83 -24.56
N HIS A 813 -0.36 35.18 -25.68
CA HIS A 813 -1.45 36.14 -25.75
C HIS A 813 -2.52 35.63 -26.75
N PRO A 814 -3.74 36.18 -26.71
CA PRO A 814 -4.81 35.79 -27.62
C PRO A 814 -4.43 36.11 -29.07
N SER A 815 -4.85 35.25 -30.00
CA SER A 815 -4.62 35.44 -31.44
C SER A 815 -5.83 34.93 -32.22
N GLY A 816 -5.95 35.29 -33.50
CA GLY A 816 -7.03 34.78 -34.36
C GLY A 816 -8.44 35.26 -33.99
N GLY A 817 -8.57 36.41 -33.31
CA GLY A 817 -9.87 36.95 -32.88
C GLY A 817 -10.36 36.46 -31.52
N GLU A 818 -9.59 35.60 -30.85
CA GLU A 818 -9.85 35.20 -29.47
C GLU A 818 -9.65 36.35 -28.49
N VAL A 819 -10.48 36.40 -27.45
CA VAL A 819 -10.43 37.43 -26.40
C VAL A 819 -9.74 36.91 -25.14
N ALA A 820 -9.81 35.60 -24.90
CA ALA A 820 -9.22 34.96 -23.73
C ALA A 820 -7.79 34.50 -23.99
N ASP A 821 -6.94 34.59 -22.96
CA ASP A 821 -5.58 34.02 -23.03
C ASP A 821 -5.64 32.52 -23.31
N PRO A 822 -4.76 31.98 -24.16
CA PRO A 822 -4.63 30.54 -24.34
C PRO A 822 -4.38 29.86 -22.98
N PRO A 823 -5.20 28.87 -22.59
CA PRO A 823 -5.08 28.25 -21.27
C PRO A 823 -3.77 27.47 -21.14
N ILE A 824 -3.20 27.46 -19.92
CA ILE A 824 -2.10 26.54 -19.60
C ILE A 824 -2.73 25.21 -19.19
N ARG A 825 -2.66 24.24 -20.09
CA ARG A 825 -3.40 22.98 -20.00
C ARG A 825 -2.80 21.99 -18.98
N ASN A 826 -1.51 22.10 -18.67
CA ASN A 826 -0.81 21.34 -17.62
C ASN A 826 -0.98 19.82 -17.75
N HIS A 827 -1.80 19.14 -16.96
CA HIS A 827 -1.98 17.68 -17.03
C HIS A 827 -3.22 17.27 -17.84
N SER A 828 -4.03 18.22 -18.33
CA SER A 828 -5.37 17.98 -18.91
C SER A 828 -5.50 18.45 -20.36
N GLY A 829 -6.53 18.03 -21.10
CA GLY A 829 -6.82 18.61 -22.42
C GLY A 829 -5.76 18.34 -23.49
N TYR A 830 -5.10 17.18 -23.46
CA TYR A 830 -4.29 16.68 -24.58
C TYR A 830 -5.13 16.38 -25.84
N PRO A 831 -6.35 15.80 -25.75
CA PRO A 831 -7.16 15.52 -26.93
C PRO A 831 -7.56 16.74 -27.75
N ASP A 832 -7.49 17.94 -27.15
CA ASP A 832 -7.85 19.20 -27.80
C ASP A 832 -6.67 19.82 -28.56
N ALA A 833 -5.45 19.29 -28.38
CA ALA A 833 -4.27 19.81 -29.03
C ALA A 833 -4.26 19.47 -30.53
N LEU A 834 -3.79 20.41 -31.34
CA LEU A 834 -3.70 20.25 -32.79
C LEU A 834 -2.82 19.05 -33.18
N GLU A 835 -1.72 18.84 -32.46
CA GLU A 835 -0.80 17.72 -32.63
C GLU A 835 -1.51 16.37 -32.41
N PHE A 836 -2.39 16.29 -31.41
CA PHE A 836 -3.18 15.10 -31.13
C PHE A 836 -4.18 14.81 -32.24
N HIS A 837 -4.94 15.83 -32.67
CA HIS A 837 -5.92 15.66 -33.75
C HIS A 837 -5.28 15.22 -35.07
N ARG A 838 -4.12 15.80 -35.43
CA ARG A 838 -3.36 15.43 -36.64
C ARG A 838 -2.96 13.96 -36.60
N GLU A 839 -2.37 13.53 -35.49
CA GLU A 839 -1.91 12.15 -35.33
C GLU A 839 -3.08 11.17 -35.30
N ARG A 840 -4.13 11.47 -34.54
CA ARG A 840 -5.36 10.65 -34.51
C ARG A 840 -5.94 10.44 -35.90
N ALA A 841 -5.97 11.48 -36.74
CA ALA A 841 -6.47 11.38 -38.11
C ALA A 841 -5.57 10.50 -39.01
N VAL A 842 -4.25 10.54 -38.82
CA VAL A 842 -3.30 9.65 -39.51
C VAL A 842 -3.54 8.20 -39.09
N VAL A 843 -3.57 7.94 -37.79
CA VAL A 843 -3.78 6.61 -37.21
C VAL A 843 -5.11 6.01 -37.63
N ALA A 844 -6.20 6.79 -37.59
CA ALA A 844 -7.51 6.33 -38.04
C ALA A 844 -7.50 5.89 -39.52
N ARG A 845 -6.74 6.59 -40.38
CA ARG A 845 -6.58 6.16 -41.79
C ARG A 845 -5.76 4.88 -41.93
N LEU A 846 -4.72 4.70 -41.12
CA LEU A 846 -3.89 3.49 -41.13
C LEU A 846 -4.69 2.25 -40.69
N LEU A 847 -5.51 2.38 -39.65
CA LEU A 847 -6.36 1.30 -39.15
C LEU A 847 -7.47 0.91 -40.12
N ARG A 848 -7.99 1.85 -40.92
CA ARG A 848 -9.01 1.56 -41.94
C ARG A 848 -8.44 0.77 -43.10
N ARG A 849 -7.34 1.23 -43.71
CA ARG A 849 -6.76 0.69 -44.97
C ARG A 849 -6.26 -0.77 -44.95
N GLY A 850 -6.54 -1.52 -43.87
CA GLY A 850 -6.28 -2.95 -43.74
C GLY A 850 -4.82 -3.28 -43.48
N VAL A 851 -4.53 -3.88 -42.32
CA VAL A 851 -3.43 -4.85 -42.22
C VAL A 851 -3.93 -6.10 -42.95
N PRO A 852 -3.31 -6.55 -44.06
CA PRO A 852 -3.77 -7.74 -44.76
C PRO A 852 -3.84 -8.91 -43.78
N SER A 853 -5.03 -9.48 -43.62
CA SER A 853 -5.22 -10.71 -42.85
C SER A 853 -4.25 -11.76 -43.37
N PRO A 854 -3.56 -12.53 -42.51
CA PRO A 854 -2.96 -13.76 -42.98
C PRO A 854 -4.10 -14.58 -43.58
N ARG A 855 -3.99 -14.93 -44.86
CA ARG A 855 -4.89 -15.92 -45.46
C ARG A 855 -4.66 -17.22 -44.70
N VAL A 856 -5.72 -17.77 -44.15
CA VAL A 856 -5.74 -19.15 -43.67
C VAL A 856 -5.48 -20.01 -44.92
N GLY A 857 -4.35 -20.69 -44.93
CA GLY A 857 -3.95 -21.65 -45.94
C GLY A 857 -3.80 -23.01 -45.30
#